data_AF-A0A1Y2CYJ4-F1
#
_entry.id   AF-A0A1Y2CYJ4-F1
#
_cell.length_a   1.000
_cell.length_b   1.000
_cell.length_c   1.000
_cell.angle_alpha   90.00
_cell.angle_beta   90.00
_cell.angle_gamma   90.00
#
_symmetry.space_group_name_H-M   'P 1'
#
loop_
_entity.id
_entity.type
_entity.pdbx_description
1 polymer ?
#
loop_
_entity_poly.entity_id
_entity_poly.type
_entity_poly.pdbx_seq_one_letter_code
_entity_poly.pdbx_strand_id
1 'polypeptide(L)'
;MKGDRANDIINDGLVRLMCNAVDVIIVADTMPDARPLFQSLVRDNPEDRCKANIILELTTRFDWGIPDGQEYYKLNWKLAHQKPKNLFWVTNNAFEPLDLSYEALATPYFRLLRPTGYSTLEAKTLSEEDKQLAMCREESHSAVLAIMRRMEIPFKHINGGYGGPKTLANYKAFIEFPYQVSTMKLYENLAAGVVMLFPSKDFFRELVEKDLHAFGPWDKISRAGEDWHLYMDYYAPDIAPYVYYFDSFDQLKAMLTSKGNLDTKNVRVEAPKAYKKLVNKMLHGWADLFGEMGYQVTVDGEPHTQGSGEPAFQVPLYSKKVLPPNDERAWEDEFRKLDQWRNLQRIERVQRARTARASITELEMEAYVTSLERQNPSAKAFLQLDPVYDGIDNALIQLLDFLSGERGAPAVGNEIVFGGSLQPVHASKGGLEEWLAESGDGGKAMKAIYDMVIGIPPNKLIGPSNYGAISKVQRSFRLLHTLFGLTDLQGDVRVKSIHPPSEKELSALLSADAKLNLSKKLKTFSRTVYPWAFSNRFLGMKDLIQSFIRPRGIVLSFGKGGFEQGLLNIMHIRKNLNCQLPVQVFYNGMDDLDTDKIEALNRIEGVSTKNLQEVFSGLAEDRNFHSKPFAILASSFQQVIYIDDDIVLFQNPETVLKNSEIFAKYGTLFFKGPSFDFGSSKWVRWFVKMPSNLANSTGRYFRDLSKDEMDASLMLFDKSRLEVVHGLMAACHLNLKEVREGGMDKYLQGDKETYWLAFEILRIPYQFVPGIAGAAGSLQVKNGKTLDTSVCGPQSHLDEHGKLLHVNSRSARYNNELDKWEKSLSHYIAPVSEEPGNIDSTQQPWCVSAGTVAGVPVPKEKAVFAVGKEEKALLLRLRELSMEMRHEGWKHYLDNHV
;
A
#
# COMPACT_ATOMS: atom_id res chain seq x y z
N MET A 1 26.08 15.23 -10.73
CA MET A 1 26.40 16.59 -11.23
C MET A 1 25.63 16.86 -12.53
N LYS A 2 25.05 18.06 -12.75
CA LYS A 2 24.40 18.45 -14.03
C LYS A 2 25.42 18.63 -15.17
N GLY A 3 24.97 18.48 -16.41
CA GLY A 3 25.82 18.62 -17.60
C GLY A 3 26.49 19.99 -17.74
N ASP A 4 25.77 21.07 -17.45
CA ASP A 4 26.32 22.43 -17.55
C ASP A 4 27.46 22.66 -16.55
N ARG A 5 27.30 22.18 -15.31
CA ARG A 5 28.35 22.30 -14.30
C ARG A 5 29.59 21.50 -14.68
N ALA A 6 29.43 20.34 -15.32
CA ALA A 6 30.54 19.58 -15.85
C ALA A 6 31.24 20.32 -17.01
N ASN A 7 30.48 21.01 -17.87
CA ASN A 7 31.05 21.86 -18.92
C ASN A 7 31.84 23.04 -18.34
N ASP A 8 31.36 23.68 -17.27
CA ASP A 8 32.12 24.74 -16.57
C ASP A 8 33.48 24.22 -16.10
N ILE A 9 33.52 23.05 -15.46
CA ILE A 9 34.76 22.42 -14.98
C ILE A 9 35.75 22.15 -16.13
N ILE A 10 35.24 21.74 -17.30
CA ILE A 10 36.09 21.53 -18.48
C ILE A 10 36.62 22.88 -18.98
N ASN A 11 35.74 23.88 -19.11
CA ASN A 11 36.07 25.20 -19.64
C ASN A 11 37.01 26.00 -18.71
N ASP A 12 36.92 25.80 -17.40
CA ASP A 12 37.83 26.34 -16.38
C ASP A 12 39.24 25.72 -16.47
N GLY A 13 39.43 24.68 -17.29
CA GLY A 13 40.72 24.05 -17.57
C GLY A 13 41.12 22.94 -16.60
N LEU A 14 40.28 22.59 -15.61
CA LEU A 14 40.60 21.55 -14.62
C LEU A 14 40.82 20.18 -15.28
N VAL A 15 39.95 19.78 -16.21
CA VAL A 15 40.09 18.51 -16.93
C VAL A 15 41.40 18.47 -17.72
N ARG A 16 41.74 19.56 -18.42
CA ARG A 16 43.01 19.66 -19.15
C ARG A 16 44.22 19.56 -18.23
N LEU A 17 44.17 20.21 -17.07
CA LEU A 17 45.24 20.14 -16.06
C LEU A 17 45.42 18.72 -15.55
N MET A 18 44.33 18.03 -15.20
CA MET A 18 44.38 16.64 -14.74
C MET A 18 44.93 15.70 -15.81
N CYS A 19 44.40 15.78 -17.03
CA CYS A 19 44.79 14.89 -18.13
C CYS A 19 46.22 15.12 -18.62
N ASN A 20 46.84 16.26 -18.32
CA ASN A 20 48.24 16.52 -18.63
C ASN A 20 49.19 16.12 -17.49
N ALA A 21 48.68 15.88 -16.28
CA ALA A 21 49.49 15.59 -15.10
C ALA A 21 49.77 14.10 -14.90
N VAL A 22 48.99 13.22 -15.53
CA VAL A 22 49.07 11.77 -15.36
C VAL A 22 48.85 11.03 -16.67
N ASP A 23 49.42 9.83 -16.79
CA ASP A 23 49.20 8.97 -17.97
C ASP A 23 47.89 8.18 -17.88
N VAL A 24 47.46 7.84 -16.66
CA VAL A 24 46.25 7.05 -16.39
C VAL A 24 45.44 7.69 -15.26
N ILE A 25 44.15 7.86 -15.50
CA ILE A 25 43.15 8.29 -14.52
C ILE A 25 42.24 7.10 -14.25
N ILE A 26 42.14 6.67 -13.00
CA ILE A 26 41.21 5.63 -12.58
C ILE A 26 40.08 6.29 -11.80
N VAL A 27 38.84 6.13 -12.29
CA VAL A 27 37.64 6.57 -11.60
C VAL A 27 36.90 5.34 -11.11
N ALA A 28 36.78 5.22 -9.80
CA ALA A 28 36.15 4.09 -9.14
C ALA A 28 34.89 4.51 -8.38
N ASP A 29 34.14 3.52 -7.91
CA ASP A 29 32.87 3.66 -7.20
C ASP A 29 31.72 4.14 -8.10
N THR A 30 31.67 5.43 -8.43
CA THR A 30 30.53 6.01 -9.14
C THR A 30 30.92 6.68 -10.47
N MET A 31 30.25 6.28 -11.55
CA MET A 31 30.40 6.87 -12.88
C MET A 31 30.09 8.38 -12.97
N PRO A 32 29.08 8.91 -12.24
CA PRO A 32 28.72 10.33 -12.29
C PRO A 32 29.85 11.30 -11.94
N ASP A 33 30.80 10.88 -11.12
CA ASP A 33 31.96 11.70 -10.73
C ASP A 33 32.93 11.91 -11.89
N ALA A 34 32.95 11.00 -12.86
CA ALA A 34 33.76 11.10 -14.07
C ALA A 34 33.12 11.96 -15.18
N ARG A 35 31.90 12.49 -14.96
CA ARG A 35 31.13 13.19 -16.00
C ARG A 35 31.91 14.29 -16.73
N PRO A 36 32.73 15.15 -16.09
CA PRO A 36 33.56 16.12 -16.81
C PRO A 36 34.59 15.48 -17.76
N LEU A 37 35.21 14.36 -17.35
CA LEU A 37 36.14 13.62 -18.19
C LEU A 37 35.41 13.05 -19.41
N PHE A 38 34.23 12.47 -19.21
CA PHE A 38 33.42 11.90 -20.28
C PHE A 38 32.88 12.93 -21.27
N GLN A 39 32.37 14.07 -20.78
CA GLN A 39 31.94 15.16 -21.65
C GLN A 39 33.11 15.72 -22.46
N SER A 40 34.31 15.79 -21.87
CA SER A 40 35.52 16.19 -22.61
C SER A 40 35.82 15.22 -23.77
N LEU A 41 35.71 13.91 -23.57
CA LEU A 41 36.02 12.91 -24.61
C LEU A 41 35.12 12.99 -25.86
N VAL A 42 33.89 13.51 -25.72
CA VAL A 42 32.92 13.63 -26.81
C VAL A 42 32.83 15.04 -27.42
N ARG A 43 33.72 15.97 -27.06
CA ARG A 43 33.75 17.32 -27.65
C ARG A 43 34.14 17.27 -29.13
N ASP A 44 33.55 18.14 -29.93
CA ASP A 44 33.82 18.19 -31.38
C ASP A 44 35.29 18.53 -31.67
N ASN A 45 35.87 19.46 -30.92
CA ASN A 45 37.28 19.83 -31.02
C ASN A 45 38.19 18.79 -30.33
N PRO A 46 39.08 18.09 -31.07
CA PRO A 46 39.98 17.09 -30.50
C PRO A 46 40.96 17.65 -29.45
N GLU A 47 41.32 18.93 -29.52
CA GLU A 47 42.24 19.55 -28.54
C GLU A 47 41.61 19.75 -27.16
N ASP A 48 40.27 19.76 -27.07
CA ASP A 48 39.54 19.87 -25.80
C ASP A 48 39.30 18.50 -25.14
N ARG A 49 39.73 17.41 -25.79
CA ARG A 49 39.56 16.04 -25.31
C ARG A 49 40.70 15.67 -24.35
N CYS A 50 40.36 15.01 -23.25
CA CYS A 50 41.33 14.40 -22.36
C CYS A 50 42.21 13.39 -23.12
N LYS A 51 43.54 13.52 -23.02
CA LYS A 51 44.52 12.66 -23.69
C LYS A 51 45.05 11.51 -22.81
N ALA A 52 44.88 11.59 -21.50
CA ALA A 52 45.22 10.50 -20.57
C ALA A 52 44.33 9.27 -20.80
N ASN A 53 44.83 8.08 -20.47
CA ASN A 53 44.01 6.88 -20.41
C ASN A 53 43.05 7.00 -19.22
N ILE A 54 41.78 6.68 -19.42
CA ILE A 54 40.74 6.72 -18.39
C ILE A 54 40.21 5.32 -18.19
N ILE A 55 40.34 4.80 -16.97
CA ILE A 55 39.72 3.55 -16.53
C ILE A 55 38.51 3.91 -15.68
N LEU A 56 37.34 3.47 -16.09
CA LEU A 56 36.13 3.53 -15.29
C LEU A 56 35.91 2.18 -14.61
N GLU A 57 36.07 2.11 -13.30
CA GLU A 57 35.77 0.93 -12.48
C GLU A 57 34.41 1.11 -11.79
N LEU A 58 33.36 0.50 -12.37
CA LEU A 58 32.01 0.54 -11.82
C LEU A 58 31.85 -0.48 -10.70
N THR A 59 31.60 0.01 -9.48
CA THR A 59 31.27 -0.85 -8.33
C THR A 59 29.86 -0.64 -7.78
N THR A 60 29.20 0.47 -8.14
CA THR A 60 27.80 0.77 -7.81
C THR A 60 27.12 1.48 -8.99
N ARG A 61 25.83 1.79 -8.82
CA ARG A 61 24.92 2.27 -9.89
C ARG A 61 25.54 3.39 -10.72
N PHE A 62 25.70 3.14 -12.02
CA PHE A 62 26.30 4.08 -12.97
C PHE A 62 25.54 5.44 -13.10
N ASP A 63 24.29 5.51 -12.66
CA ASP A 63 23.42 6.69 -12.75
C ASP A 63 23.04 7.31 -11.40
N TRP A 64 23.78 6.97 -10.34
CA TRP A 64 23.47 7.44 -8.99
C TRP A 64 23.53 8.98 -8.85
N GLY A 65 22.46 9.58 -8.32
CA GLY A 65 22.43 11.03 -8.03
C GLY A 65 22.44 11.95 -9.26
N ILE A 66 22.05 11.44 -10.44
CA ILE A 66 21.96 12.23 -11.68
C ILE A 66 20.62 12.97 -11.75
N PRO A 67 20.61 14.32 -11.79
CA PRO A 67 19.38 15.12 -11.86
C PRO A 67 18.82 15.28 -13.29
N ASP A 68 19.65 15.07 -14.32
CA ASP A 68 19.37 15.28 -15.75
C ASP A 68 19.58 13.96 -16.52
N GLY A 69 18.79 12.94 -16.17
CA GLY A 69 18.97 11.55 -16.61
C GLY A 69 19.07 11.37 -18.13
N GLN A 70 18.17 11.97 -18.91
CA GLN A 70 18.14 11.79 -20.37
C GLN A 70 19.45 12.25 -21.05
N GLU A 71 19.95 13.44 -20.70
CA GLU A 71 21.22 13.96 -21.24
C GLU A 71 22.41 13.10 -20.81
N TYR A 72 22.40 12.65 -19.56
CA TYR A 72 23.43 11.75 -19.06
C TYR A 72 23.41 10.39 -19.77
N TYR A 73 22.24 9.79 -19.99
CA TYR A 73 22.11 8.54 -20.74
C TYR A 73 22.55 8.70 -22.19
N LYS A 74 22.23 9.83 -22.83
CA LYS A 74 22.70 10.15 -24.19
C LYS A 74 24.23 10.26 -24.23
N LEU A 75 24.87 10.91 -23.24
CA LEU A 75 26.32 10.96 -23.10
C LEU A 75 26.92 9.54 -23.03
N ASN A 76 26.35 8.66 -22.21
CA ASN A 76 26.82 7.29 -22.07
C ASN A 76 26.73 6.49 -23.38
N TRP A 77 25.63 6.63 -24.11
CA TRP A 77 25.52 6.06 -25.46
C TRP A 77 26.56 6.64 -26.41
N LYS A 78 26.80 7.96 -26.40
CA LYS A 78 27.85 8.58 -27.24
C LYS A 78 29.23 7.99 -26.97
N LEU A 79 29.60 7.80 -25.70
CA LEU A 79 30.89 7.19 -25.34
C LEU A 79 30.99 5.75 -25.87
N ALA A 80 29.94 4.94 -25.68
CA ALA A 80 29.91 3.57 -26.16
C ALA A 80 29.90 3.47 -27.70
N HIS A 81 29.27 4.44 -28.38
CA HIS A 81 29.18 4.52 -29.84
C HIS A 81 30.49 5.01 -30.47
N GLN A 82 31.05 6.12 -29.98
CA GLN A 82 32.29 6.72 -30.50
C GLN A 82 33.54 5.90 -30.17
N LYS A 83 33.51 5.12 -29.09
CA LYS A 83 34.61 4.25 -28.63
C LYS A 83 35.96 4.99 -28.53
N PRO A 84 36.07 6.01 -27.64
CA PRO A 84 37.35 6.68 -27.42
C PRO A 84 38.45 5.65 -27.10
N LYS A 85 39.59 5.73 -27.80
CA LYS A 85 40.68 4.74 -27.67
C LYS A 85 41.31 4.72 -26.27
N ASN A 86 41.17 5.81 -25.54
CA ASN A 86 41.71 6.02 -24.20
C ASN A 86 40.64 5.89 -23.09
N LEU A 87 39.48 5.28 -23.38
CA LEU A 87 38.45 5.01 -22.37
C LEU A 87 38.24 3.50 -22.23
N PHE A 88 38.43 3.00 -21.01
CA PHE A 88 38.35 1.59 -20.68
C PHE A 88 37.28 1.34 -19.63
N TRP A 89 36.43 0.33 -19.85
CA TRP A 89 35.28 0.02 -19.02
C TRP A 89 35.56 -1.22 -18.19
N VAL A 90 35.55 -1.06 -16.87
CA VAL A 90 35.73 -2.11 -15.88
C VAL A 90 34.49 -2.12 -14.99
N THR A 91 34.07 -3.31 -14.57
CA THR A 91 33.01 -3.48 -13.58
C THR A 91 33.42 -4.55 -12.59
N ASN A 92 32.95 -4.46 -11.35
CA ASN A 92 33.12 -5.54 -10.37
C ASN A 92 31.97 -6.55 -10.38
N ASN A 93 30.86 -6.25 -11.07
CA ASN A 93 29.68 -7.09 -11.11
C ASN A 93 29.02 -7.10 -12.51
N ALA A 94 28.25 -8.15 -12.81
CA ALA A 94 27.61 -8.31 -14.12
C ALA A 94 26.37 -7.42 -14.33
N PHE A 95 25.81 -6.81 -13.28
CA PHE A 95 24.59 -6.01 -13.35
C PHE A 95 24.82 -4.61 -13.91
N GLU A 96 25.91 -3.91 -13.57
CA GLU A 96 26.14 -2.54 -14.07
C GLU A 96 26.15 -2.43 -15.62
N PRO A 97 26.82 -3.34 -16.36
CA PRO A 97 26.71 -3.35 -17.83
C PRO A 97 25.28 -3.55 -18.32
N LEU A 98 24.53 -4.44 -17.67
CA LEU A 98 23.13 -4.71 -18.02
C LEU A 98 22.26 -3.48 -17.77
N ASP A 99 22.40 -2.82 -16.62
CA ASP A 99 21.65 -1.62 -16.26
C ASP A 99 21.94 -0.48 -17.24
N LEU A 100 23.21 -0.31 -17.64
CA LEU A 100 23.60 0.65 -18.67
C LEU A 100 22.87 0.40 -20.00
N SER A 101 22.66 -0.87 -20.39
CA SER A 101 21.90 -1.22 -21.58
C SER A 101 20.40 -0.91 -21.46
N TYR A 102 19.84 -1.06 -20.25
CA TYR A 102 18.42 -0.84 -19.94
C TYR A 102 18.06 0.63 -19.73
N GLU A 103 19.05 1.48 -19.49
CA GLU A 103 18.83 2.88 -19.16
C GLU A 103 19.38 3.82 -20.24
N ALA A 104 20.44 3.43 -20.96
CA ALA A 104 21.13 4.32 -21.90
C ALA A 104 21.22 3.81 -23.34
N LEU A 105 20.80 2.57 -23.65
CA LEU A 105 21.06 1.91 -24.95
C LEU A 105 22.57 1.81 -25.27
N ALA A 106 23.40 1.77 -24.23
CA ALA A 106 24.84 1.74 -24.35
C ALA A 106 25.36 0.34 -23.99
N THR A 107 26.21 -0.23 -24.86
CA THR A 107 26.79 -1.56 -24.69
C THR A 107 28.29 -1.54 -24.97
N PRO A 108 29.12 -0.83 -24.18
CA PRO A 108 30.57 -0.88 -24.36
C PRO A 108 31.13 -2.26 -23.98
N TYR A 109 32.38 -2.52 -24.36
CA TYR A 109 33.10 -3.72 -23.90
C TYR A 109 33.58 -3.51 -22.48
N PHE A 110 33.06 -4.30 -21.55
CA PHE A 110 33.43 -4.31 -20.14
C PHE A 110 34.43 -5.43 -19.84
N ARG A 111 35.30 -5.22 -18.86
CA ARG A 111 36.03 -6.29 -18.18
C ARG A 111 35.50 -6.46 -16.76
N LEU A 112 35.17 -7.69 -16.37
CA LEU A 112 34.70 -8.00 -15.02
C LEU A 112 35.91 -8.26 -14.11
N LEU A 113 36.31 -7.27 -13.31
CA LEU A 113 37.43 -7.37 -12.38
C LEU A 113 36.89 -7.26 -10.94
N ARG A 114 36.81 -8.41 -10.26
CA ARG A 114 36.30 -8.49 -8.89
C ARG A 114 37.36 -8.08 -7.86
N PRO A 115 36.97 -7.63 -6.66
CA PRO A 115 37.90 -7.26 -5.58
C PRO A 115 38.85 -8.41 -5.17
N THR A 116 39.93 -8.09 -4.47
CA THR A 116 40.89 -9.10 -3.97
C THR A 116 40.40 -9.85 -2.72
N GLY A 117 39.34 -9.37 -2.08
CA GLY A 117 38.87 -9.88 -0.77
C GLY A 117 39.86 -9.62 0.38
N TYR A 118 40.83 -8.72 0.20
CA TYR A 118 41.85 -8.43 1.21
C TYR A 118 41.26 -7.67 2.40
N SER A 119 41.60 -8.11 3.62
CA SER A 119 41.22 -7.43 4.85
C SER A 119 42.38 -7.37 5.84
N THR A 120 42.65 -6.18 6.38
CA THR A 120 43.66 -5.92 7.41
C THR A 120 43.15 -6.17 8.83
N LEU A 121 41.86 -6.46 8.99
CA LEU A 121 41.25 -6.64 10.31
C LEU A 121 41.67 -7.99 10.91
N GLU A 122 42.28 -7.93 12.09
CA GLU A 122 42.61 -9.11 12.87
C GLU A 122 41.37 -9.77 13.48
N ALA A 123 41.43 -11.09 13.65
CA ALA A 123 40.34 -11.85 14.24
C ALA A 123 40.14 -11.46 15.71
N LYS A 124 38.90 -11.14 16.09
CA LYS A 124 38.51 -10.97 17.49
C LYS A 124 38.28 -12.33 18.14
N THR A 125 38.63 -12.44 19.42
CA THR A 125 38.32 -13.64 20.23
C THR A 125 36.81 -13.74 20.47
N LEU A 126 36.25 -14.92 20.17
CA LEU A 126 34.85 -15.25 20.43
C LEU A 126 34.73 -16.19 21.64
N SER A 127 33.61 -16.09 22.38
CA SER A 127 33.26 -17.09 23.40
C SER A 127 32.95 -18.44 22.74
N GLU A 128 33.04 -19.54 23.49
CA GLU A 128 32.66 -20.87 22.98
C GLU A 128 31.18 -20.92 22.57
N GLU A 129 30.31 -20.18 23.26
CA GLU A 129 28.90 -20.03 22.90
C GLU A 129 28.72 -19.34 21.55
N ASP A 130 29.42 -18.21 21.32
CA ASP A 130 29.34 -17.47 20.07
C ASP A 130 29.81 -18.29 18.87
N LYS A 131 30.85 -19.12 19.04
CA LYS A 131 31.36 -20.00 17.99
C LYS A 131 30.32 -21.00 17.50
N GLN A 132 29.35 -21.37 18.34
CA GLN A 132 28.26 -22.30 17.98
C GLN A 132 27.09 -21.60 17.29
N LEU A 133 27.04 -20.27 17.27
CA LEU A 133 25.96 -19.51 16.65
C LEU A 133 26.33 -19.06 15.24
N ALA A 134 25.33 -18.94 14.39
CA ALA A 134 25.46 -18.18 13.16
C ALA A 134 25.35 -16.68 13.47
N MET A 135 26.09 -15.84 12.76
CA MET A 135 26.01 -14.38 12.88
C MET A 135 25.05 -13.84 11.80
N CYS A 136 24.22 -12.86 12.14
CA CYS A 136 23.38 -12.14 11.18
C CYS A 136 23.47 -10.62 11.41
N ARG A 137 23.70 -9.86 10.34
CA ARG A 137 23.69 -8.40 10.33
C ARG A 137 22.51 -7.89 9.50
N GLU A 138 21.34 -7.94 10.11
CA GLU A 138 20.11 -7.31 9.58
C GLU A 138 19.79 -6.03 10.35
N GLU A 139 19.11 -5.08 9.70
CA GLU A 139 18.63 -3.88 10.37
C GLU A 139 17.62 -4.23 11.47
N SER A 140 17.66 -3.51 12.59
CA SER A 140 16.77 -3.80 13.74
C SER A 140 15.27 -3.66 13.43
N HIS A 141 14.95 -2.95 12.35
CA HIS A 141 13.61 -2.77 11.83
C HIS A 141 13.29 -3.69 10.64
N SER A 142 14.17 -4.63 10.25
CA SER A 142 13.94 -5.55 9.13
C SER A 142 12.79 -6.53 9.45
N ALA A 143 11.89 -6.76 8.48
CA ALA A 143 10.81 -7.74 8.64
C ALA A 143 11.39 -9.16 8.68
N VAL A 144 12.43 -9.45 7.87
CA VAL A 144 13.19 -10.71 7.92
C VAL A 144 13.72 -10.97 9.34
N LEU A 145 14.34 -9.97 9.98
CA LEU A 145 14.82 -10.10 11.34
C LEU A 145 13.68 -10.40 12.33
N ALA A 146 12.53 -9.73 12.17
CA ALA A 146 11.36 -9.97 13.00
C ALA A 146 10.84 -11.41 12.84
N ILE A 147 10.79 -11.95 11.61
CA ILE A 147 10.41 -13.34 11.33
C ILE A 147 11.39 -14.31 12.00
N MET A 148 12.70 -14.13 11.76
CA MET A 148 13.74 -15.01 12.33
C MET A 148 13.66 -15.08 13.86
N ARG A 149 13.39 -13.95 14.53
CA ARG A 149 13.22 -13.90 15.99
C ARG A 149 11.97 -14.63 16.46
N ARG A 150 10.83 -14.39 15.80
CA ARG A 150 9.55 -15.04 16.15
C ARG A 150 9.55 -16.54 15.90
N MET A 151 10.29 -16.98 14.89
CA MET A 151 10.50 -18.40 14.60
C MET A 151 11.60 -19.03 15.48
N GLU A 152 12.20 -18.27 16.39
CA GLU A 152 13.27 -18.74 17.29
C GLU A 152 14.43 -19.39 16.51
N ILE A 153 14.83 -18.78 15.39
CA ILE A 153 16.01 -19.22 14.66
C ILE A 153 17.25 -18.91 15.51
N PRO A 154 18.20 -19.85 15.71
CA PRO A 154 19.36 -19.60 16.55
C PRO A 154 20.42 -18.80 15.80
N PHE A 155 20.55 -17.51 16.13
CA PHE A 155 21.59 -16.65 15.58
C PHE A 155 21.99 -15.55 16.57
N LYS A 156 23.20 -15.02 16.39
CA LYS A 156 23.68 -13.80 17.04
C LYS A 156 23.40 -12.60 16.14
N HIS A 157 22.49 -11.73 16.57
CA HIS A 157 22.24 -10.45 15.92
C HIS A 157 23.27 -9.42 16.37
N ILE A 158 23.81 -8.63 15.43
CA ILE A 158 24.70 -7.51 15.76
C ILE A 158 24.30 -6.24 15.02
N ASN A 159 24.25 -5.13 15.75
CA ASN A 159 24.11 -3.79 15.19
C ASN A 159 25.51 -3.15 15.14
N GLY A 160 26.09 -3.00 13.94
CA GLY A 160 27.38 -2.35 13.74
C GLY A 160 28.54 -3.29 13.37
N GLY A 161 29.75 -2.96 13.84
CA GLY A 161 30.99 -3.61 13.42
C GLY A 161 31.21 -4.99 14.06
N TYR A 162 31.34 -6.03 13.24
CA TYR A 162 31.50 -7.43 13.64
C TYR A 162 32.95 -7.96 13.62
N GLY A 163 33.95 -7.08 13.43
CA GLY A 163 35.37 -7.46 13.49
C GLY A 163 35.95 -8.07 12.21
N GLY A 164 35.25 -7.97 11.07
CA GLY A 164 35.78 -8.37 9.76
C GLY A 164 35.70 -9.87 9.46
N PRO A 165 36.13 -10.28 8.26
CA PRO A 165 35.94 -11.64 7.74
C PRO A 165 36.71 -12.70 8.54
N LYS A 166 37.91 -12.38 9.05
CA LYS A 166 38.69 -13.28 9.92
C LYS A 166 37.97 -13.59 11.24
N THR A 167 37.19 -12.64 11.77
CA THR A 167 36.33 -12.88 12.94
C THR A 167 35.12 -13.73 12.54
N LEU A 168 34.49 -13.45 11.40
CA LEU A 168 33.35 -14.22 10.89
C LEU A 168 33.68 -15.68 10.62
N ALA A 169 34.91 -15.98 10.20
CA ALA A 169 35.40 -17.34 10.03
C ALA A 169 35.39 -18.14 11.33
N ASN A 170 35.28 -17.51 12.51
CA ASN A 170 35.19 -18.24 13.78
C ASN A 170 33.75 -18.51 14.25
N TYR A 171 32.73 -17.94 13.60
CA TYR A 171 31.32 -18.27 13.84
C TYR A 171 30.92 -19.55 13.11
N LYS A 172 29.82 -20.19 13.53
CA LYS A 172 29.26 -21.39 12.87
C LYS A 172 28.97 -21.13 11.38
N ALA A 173 28.35 -19.98 11.11
CA ALA A 173 28.07 -19.47 9.76
C ALA A 173 27.75 -17.96 9.81
N PHE A 174 27.61 -17.34 8.64
CA PHE A 174 27.11 -15.99 8.45
C PHE A 174 25.85 -16.01 7.60
N ILE A 175 24.74 -15.51 8.15
CA ILE A 175 23.45 -15.37 7.47
C ILE A 175 23.39 -14.00 6.83
N GLU A 176 23.07 -13.94 5.55
CA GLU A 176 22.95 -12.68 4.84
C GLU A 176 21.76 -12.70 3.88
N PHE A 177 20.98 -11.62 3.95
CA PHE A 177 19.98 -11.28 2.95
C PHE A 177 20.55 -10.14 2.10
N PRO A 178 20.89 -10.40 0.83
CA PRO A 178 21.58 -9.41 0.02
C PRO A 178 20.77 -8.11 -0.17
N TYR A 179 21.39 -6.96 0.03
CA TYR A 179 20.77 -5.64 -0.22
C TYR A 179 21.32 -4.94 -1.48
N GLN A 180 22.40 -5.48 -2.06
CA GLN A 180 23.04 -5.09 -3.31
C GLN A 180 23.33 -6.33 -4.16
N VAL A 181 23.52 -6.14 -5.47
CA VAL A 181 23.84 -7.23 -6.42
C VAL A 181 25.21 -7.87 -6.17
N SER A 182 26.10 -7.11 -5.52
CA SER A 182 27.44 -7.52 -5.13
C SER A 182 27.90 -6.66 -3.95
N THR A 183 28.70 -7.22 -3.03
CA THR A 183 29.27 -6.47 -1.90
C THR A 183 30.73 -6.86 -1.66
N MET A 184 31.55 -5.90 -1.22
CA MET A 184 32.96 -6.16 -0.86
C MET A 184 33.10 -7.27 0.20
N LYS A 185 32.15 -7.31 1.14
CA LYS A 185 32.04 -8.32 2.18
C LYS A 185 31.92 -9.74 1.64
N LEU A 186 31.18 -9.97 0.54
CA LEU A 186 31.05 -11.30 -0.06
C LEU A 186 32.42 -11.89 -0.40
N TYR A 187 33.26 -11.08 -1.04
CA TYR A 187 34.60 -11.42 -1.47
C TYR A 187 35.58 -11.61 -0.31
N GLU A 188 35.55 -10.70 0.66
CA GLU A 188 36.32 -10.81 1.91
C GLU A 188 36.00 -12.11 2.66
N ASN A 189 34.72 -12.48 2.71
CA ASN A 189 34.25 -13.69 3.36
C ASN A 189 34.67 -14.96 2.62
N LEU A 190 34.61 -14.98 1.28
CA LEU A 190 35.13 -16.09 0.47
C LEU A 190 36.64 -16.27 0.68
N ALA A 191 37.40 -15.17 0.67
CA ALA A 191 38.84 -15.18 0.90
C ALA A 191 39.21 -15.71 2.30
N ALA A 192 38.40 -15.43 3.32
CA ALA A 192 38.64 -15.87 4.70
C ALA A 192 38.02 -17.25 5.04
N GLY A 193 37.28 -17.88 4.12
CA GLY A 193 36.65 -19.18 4.37
C GLY A 193 35.44 -19.10 5.31
N VAL A 194 34.67 -18.02 5.24
CA VAL A 194 33.44 -17.88 6.02
C VAL A 194 32.34 -18.76 5.41
N VAL A 195 31.71 -19.59 6.22
CA VAL A 195 30.52 -20.37 5.82
C VAL A 195 29.33 -19.42 5.70
N MET A 196 28.89 -19.12 4.48
CA MET A 196 27.79 -18.17 4.23
C MET A 196 26.48 -18.88 3.85
N LEU A 197 25.38 -18.38 4.40
CA LEU A 197 24.01 -18.83 4.14
C LEU A 197 23.23 -17.68 3.49
N PHE A 198 22.72 -17.92 2.29
CA PHE A 198 21.89 -16.96 1.54
C PHE A 198 20.51 -17.56 1.24
N PRO A 199 19.45 -16.75 1.10
CA PRO A 199 18.22 -17.23 0.50
C PRO A 199 18.50 -17.74 -0.91
N SER A 200 17.85 -18.83 -1.32
CA SER A 200 17.87 -19.27 -2.71
C SER A 200 17.29 -18.17 -3.61
N LYS A 201 17.56 -18.23 -4.92
CA LYS A 201 17.07 -17.22 -5.85
C LYS A 201 15.53 -17.07 -5.78
N ASP A 202 14.81 -18.18 -5.69
CA ASP A 202 13.35 -18.15 -5.65
C ASP A 202 12.82 -17.59 -4.34
N PHE A 203 13.42 -18.00 -3.21
CA PHE A 203 13.04 -17.46 -1.91
C PHE A 203 13.43 -15.98 -1.76
N PHE A 204 14.57 -15.56 -2.30
CA PHE A 204 14.97 -14.15 -2.32
C PHE A 204 14.00 -13.29 -3.12
N ARG A 205 13.63 -13.74 -4.34
CA ARG A 205 12.60 -13.09 -5.16
C ARG A 205 11.29 -12.97 -4.38
N GLU A 206 10.85 -14.05 -3.72
CA GLU A 206 9.64 -14.05 -2.90
C GLU A 206 9.69 -13.01 -1.77
N LEU A 207 10.80 -12.95 -1.02
CA LEU A 207 10.99 -11.98 0.07
C LEU A 207 10.92 -10.54 -0.42
N VAL A 208 11.53 -10.25 -1.58
CA VAL A 208 11.52 -8.90 -2.18
C VAL A 208 10.15 -8.56 -2.75
N GLU A 209 9.48 -9.49 -3.45
CA GLU A 209 8.16 -9.26 -4.05
C GLU A 209 7.04 -9.13 -3.00
N LYS A 210 7.19 -9.76 -1.82
CA LYS A 210 6.33 -9.58 -0.64
C LYS A 210 6.61 -8.30 0.17
N ASP A 211 7.65 -7.53 -0.19
CA ASP A 211 8.21 -6.40 0.56
C ASP A 211 8.72 -6.76 1.97
N LEU A 212 9.10 -8.01 2.19
CA LEU A 212 9.71 -8.45 3.46
C LEU A 212 11.19 -8.11 3.53
N HIS A 213 11.83 -7.97 2.38
CA HIS A 213 13.24 -7.59 2.27
C HIS A 213 13.44 -6.43 1.29
N ALA A 214 14.21 -5.43 1.70
CA ALA A 214 14.48 -4.25 0.88
C ALA A 214 15.66 -4.53 -0.06
N PHE A 215 15.41 -4.46 -1.38
CA PHE A 215 16.44 -4.63 -2.40
C PHE A 215 16.31 -3.56 -3.49
N GLY A 216 17.07 -2.47 -3.33
CA GLY A 216 17.01 -1.30 -4.21
C GLY A 216 17.18 -1.59 -5.72
N PRO A 217 18.05 -2.52 -6.15
CA PRO A 217 18.22 -2.87 -7.56
C PRO A 217 17.03 -3.61 -8.20
N TRP A 218 16.05 -4.10 -7.41
CA TRP A 218 15.01 -5.02 -7.89
C TRP A 218 14.24 -4.51 -9.13
N ASP A 219 13.89 -3.23 -9.17
CA ASP A 219 13.16 -2.64 -10.30
C ASP A 219 13.90 -2.77 -11.64
N LYS A 220 15.23 -2.70 -11.60
CA LYS A 220 16.11 -2.77 -12.76
C LYS A 220 16.51 -4.22 -13.08
N ILE A 221 16.97 -4.99 -12.08
CA ILE A 221 17.46 -6.35 -12.31
C ILE A 221 16.35 -7.33 -12.71
N SER A 222 15.11 -7.12 -12.24
CA SER A 222 13.98 -8.02 -12.56
C SER A 222 13.51 -7.93 -14.02
N ARG A 223 14.00 -6.94 -14.78
CA ARG A 223 13.76 -6.80 -16.23
C ARG A 223 14.49 -7.87 -17.05
N ALA A 224 15.46 -8.56 -16.44
CA ALA A 224 16.11 -9.73 -17.02
C ALA A 224 15.22 -11.00 -17.01
N GLY A 225 14.00 -10.93 -16.48
CA GLY A 225 13.10 -12.09 -16.39
C GLY A 225 13.67 -13.17 -15.47
N GLU A 226 13.56 -14.44 -15.84
CA GLU A 226 14.04 -15.58 -15.05
C GLU A 226 15.58 -15.62 -14.89
N ASP A 227 16.31 -14.89 -15.74
CA ASP A 227 17.78 -14.86 -15.74
C ASP A 227 18.36 -13.83 -14.77
N TRP A 228 17.53 -13.06 -14.05
CA TRP A 228 17.98 -11.98 -13.13
C TRP A 228 19.12 -12.39 -12.19
N HIS A 229 19.09 -13.63 -11.68
CA HIS A 229 20.10 -14.17 -10.76
C HIS A 229 21.51 -14.28 -11.37
N LEU A 230 21.64 -14.35 -12.70
CA LEU A 230 22.94 -14.42 -13.38
C LEU A 230 23.71 -13.11 -13.25
N TYR A 231 23.01 -12.02 -12.92
CA TYR A 231 23.58 -10.68 -12.76
C TYR A 231 23.84 -10.32 -11.30
N MET A 232 23.82 -11.31 -10.40
CA MET A 232 24.02 -11.13 -8.97
C MET A 232 25.08 -12.11 -8.46
N ASP A 233 26.16 -11.60 -7.88
CA ASP A 233 27.35 -12.41 -7.56
C ASP A 233 27.06 -13.50 -6.52
N TYR A 234 26.05 -13.28 -5.67
CA TYR A 234 25.57 -14.28 -4.70
C TYR A 234 25.09 -15.58 -5.35
N TYR A 235 24.76 -15.56 -6.65
CA TYR A 235 24.31 -16.72 -7.43
C TYR A 235 25.23 -17.04 -8.62
N ALA A 236 26.39 -16.40 -8.72
CA ALA A 236 27.30 -16.62 -9.83
C ALA A 236 27.82 -18.07 -9.84
N PRO A 237 27.90 -18.74 -11.01
CA PRO A 237 28.27 -20.16 -11.10
C PRO A 237 29.65 -20.51 -10.51
N ASP A 238 30.58 -19.56 -10.49
CA ASP A 238 31.92 -19.70 -9.93
C ASP A 238 31.99 -19.42 -8.41
N ILE A 239 30.94 -18.84 -7.83
CA ILE A 239 30.78 -18.60 -6.37
C ILE A 239 29.85 -19.63 -5.72
N ALA A 240 28.79 -20.05 -6.42
CA ALA A 240 27.76 -20.98 -5.91
C ALA A 240 28.30 -22.29 -5.27
N PRO A 241 29.42 -22.89 -5.74
CA PRO A 241 30.03 -24.05 -5.08
C PRO A 241 30.55 -23.78 -3.66
N TYR A 242 30.71 -22.52 -3.25
CA TYR A 242 31.37 -22.12 -1.99
C TYR A 242 30.43 -21.45 -0.98
N VAL A 243 29.12 -21.50 -1.23
CA VAL A 243 28.08 -20.88 -0.38
C VAL A 243 26.90 -21.84 -0.21
N TYR A 244 26.03 -21.61 0.76
CA TYR A 244 24.82 -22.43 0.96
C TYR A 244 23.57 -21.60 0.75
N TYR A 245 22.53 -22.26 0.20
CA TYR A 245 21.24 -21.65 -0.03
C TYR A 245 20.16 -22.28 0.85
N PHE A 246 19.15 -21.48 1.22
CA PHE A 246 17.92 -21.95 1.88
C PHE A 246 16.68 -21.39 1.18
N ASP A 247 15.67 -22.23 1.01
CA ASP A 247 14.40 -21.98 0.33
C ASP A 247 13.29 -21.51 1.28
N SER A 248 13.51 -21.57 2.60
CA SER A 248 12.57 -21.06 3.60
C SER A 248 13.23 -20.76 4.96
N PHE A 249 12.54 -20.01 5.81
CA PHE A 249 12.95 -19.81 7.20
C PHE A 249 12.99 -21.11 8.01
N ASP A 250 12.10 -22.06 7.74
CA ASP A 250 12.11 -23.38 8.39
C ASP A 250 13.35 -24.19 8.00
N GLN A 251 13.75 -24.16 6.73
CA GLN A 251 14.98 -24.81 6.29
C GLN A 251 16.20 -24.14 6.93
N LEU A 252 16.24 -22.80 7.00
CA LEU A 252 17.29 -22.07 7.71
C LEU A 252 17.38 -22.51 9.18
N LYS A 253 16.23 -22.60 9.89
CA LYS A 253 16.17 -23.10 11.26
C LYS A 253 16.70 -24.53 11.36
N ALA A 254 16.29 -25.42 10.45
CA ALA A 254 16.74 -26.81 10.42
C ALA A 254 18.25 -26.92 10.20
N MET A 255 18.81 -26.13 9.26
CA MET A 255 20.25 -26.09 9.00
C MET A 255 21.03 -25.68 10.26
N LEU A 256 20.58 -24.63 10.95
CA LEU A 256 21.28 -24.07 12.12
C LEU A 256 21.10 -24.90 13.40
N THR A 257 20.01 -25.65 13.53
CA THR A 257 19.74 -26.54 14.68
C THR A 257 20.24 -27.97 14.49
N SER A 258 20.63 -28.35 13.26
CA SER A 258 21.17 -29.68 12.99
C SER A 258 22.42 -29.98 13.83
N LYS A 259 22.53 -31.23 14.30
CA LYS A 259 23.70 -31.74 15.05
C LYS A 259 24.89 -32.10 14.14
N GLY A 260 24.68 -32.14 12.83
CA GLY A 260 25.71 -32.46 11.84
C GLY A 260 26.64 -31.27 11.57
N ASN A 261 27.75 -31.53 10.87
CA ASN A 261 28.59 -30.45 10.34
C ASN A 261 27.81 -29.67 9.27
N LEU A 262 27.60 -28.38 9.50
CA LEU A 262 26.96 -27.47 8.54
C LEU A 262 27.83 -27.27 7.30
N ASP A 263 29.15 -27.27 7.44
CA ASP A 263 30.08 -27.04 6.34
C ASP A 263 30.41 -28.32 5.56
N THR A 264 29.40 -28.91 4.92
CA THR A 264 29.54 -30.15 4.12
C THR A 264 30.37 -30.01 2.84
N LYS A 265 30.49 -28.79 2.32
CA LYS A 265 31.31 -28.39 1.15
C LYS A 265 32.75 -28.03 1.52
N ASN A 266 33.12 -28.06 2.81
CA ASN A 266 34.44 -27.66 3.30
C ASN A 266 34.85 -26.24 2.85
N VAL A 267 33.88 -25.30 2.87
CA VAL A 267 34.02 -23.90 2.46
C VAL A 267 35.19 -23.23 3.16
N ARG A 268 35.40 -23.54 4.45
CA ARG A 268 36.49 -22.96 5.26
C ARG A 268 37.88 -23.16 4.65
N VAL A 269 38.08 -24.22 3.88
CA VAL A 269 39.36 -24.57 3.26
C VAL A 269 39.32 -24.38 1.75
N GLU A 270 38.23 -24.78 1.09
CA GLU A 270 38.16 -24.78 -0.37
C GLU A 270 37.83 -23.41 -0.96
N ALA A 271 37.03 -22.59 -0.27
CA ALA A 271 36.71 -21.25 -0.77
C ALA A 271 37.94 -20.33 -0.87
N PRO A 272 38.83 -20.22 0.15
CA PRO A 272 40.05 -19.42 0.03
C PRO A 272 40.96 -19.85 -1.13
N LYS A 273 41.09 -21.17 -1.37
CA LYS A 273 41.90 -21.70 -2.48
C LYS A 273 41.32 -21.33 -3.84
N ALA A 274 40.01 -21.52 -4.00
CA ALA A 274 39.31 -21.18 -5.22
C ALA A 274 39.34 -19.67 -5.47
N TYR A 275 39.12 -18.89 -4.42
CA TYR A 275 39.11 -17.45 -4.49
C TYR A 275 40.50 -16.89 -4.83
N LYS A 276 41.59 -17.46 -4.31
CA LYS A 276 42.97 -17.11 -4.74
C LYS A 276 43.18 -17.28 -6.24
N LYS A 277 42.58 -18.30 -6.87
CA LYS A 277 42.65 -18.49 -8.34
C LYS A 277 41.88 -17.40 -9.08
N LEU A 278 40.71 -17.00 -8.57
CA LEU A 278 39.93 -15.88 -9.13
C LEU A 278 40.69 -14.57 -9.00
N VAL A 279 41.32 -14.30 -7.85
CA VAL A 279 42.18 -13.13 -7.64
C VAL A 279 43.36 -13.14 -8.62
N ASN A 280 44.03 -14.27 -8.82
CA ASN A 280 45.10 -14.38 -9.81
C ASN A 280 44.61 -14.02 -11.22
N LYS A 281 43.48 -14.59 -11.65
CA LYS A 281 42.90 -14.30 -12.97
C LYS A 281 42.52 -12.82 -13.12
N MET A 282 42.01 -12.21 -12.05
CA MET A 282 41.70 -10.79 -12.00
C MET A 282 42.96 -9.90 -12.08
N LEU A 283 44.04 -10.24 -11.36
CA LEU A 283 45.32 -9.52 -11.46
C LEU A 283 45.88 -9.55 -12.88
N HIS A 284 45.80 -10.72 -13.53
CA HIS A 284 46.13 -10.85 -14.95
C HIS A 284 45.17 -10.03 -15.84
N GLY A 285 43.90 -9.89 -15.46
CA GLY A 285 42.94 -9.02 -16.15
C GLY A 285 43.26 -7.52 -16.03
N TRP A 286 43.81 -7.07 -14.90
CA TRP A 286 44.39 -5.72 -14.79
C TRP A 286 45.65 -5.59 -15.63
N ALA A 287 46.55 -6.57 -15.60
CA ALA A 287 47.78 -6.54 -16.40
C ALA A 287 47.48 -6.52 -17.91
N ASP A 288 46.49 -7.28 -18.38
CA ASP A 288 45.99 -7.23 -19.74
C ASP A 288 45.51 -5.81 -20.12
N LEU A 289 44.86 -5.12 -19.19
CA LEU A 289 44.27 -3.79 -19.41
C LEU A 289 45.36 -2.73 -19.56
N PHE A 290 46.37 -2.77 -18.70
CA PHE A 290 47.54 -1.90 -18.82
C PHE A 290 48.41 -2.27 -20.03
N GLY A 291 48.47 -3.55 -20.41
CA GLY A 291 49.10 -4.01 -21.65
C GLY A 291 48.45 -3.41 -22.91
N GLU A 292 47.12 -3.32 -22.93
CA GLU A 292 46.35 -2.65 -24.00
C GLU A 292 46.65 -1.15 -24.12
N MET A 293 47.05 -0.50 -23.02
CA MET A 293 47.51 0.88 -23.01
C MET A 293 48.98 1.04 -23.43
N GLY A 294 49.70 -0.08 -23.65
CA GLY A 294 51.10 -0.10 -24.07
C GLY A 294 52.12 -0.23 -22.94
N TYR A 295 51.70 -0.50 -21.70
CA TYR A 295 52.63 -0.70 -20.58
C TYR A 295 53.17 -2.14 -20.54
N GLN A 296 54.43 -2.27 -20.12
CA GLN A 296 54.99 -3.56 -19.75
C GLN A 296 54.68 -3.83 -18.27
N VAL A 297 53.92 -4.90 -18.01
CA VAL A 297 53.42 -5.22 -16.67
C VAL A 297 53.98 -6.56 -16.21
N THR A 298 54.33 -6.64 -14.93
CA THR A 298 54.63 -7.89 -14.23
C THR A 298 53.53 -8.19 -13.23
N VAL A 299 53.15 -9.46 -13.09
CA VAL A 299 52.24 -9.93 -12.04
C VAL A 299 53.06 -10.75 -11.05
N ASP A 300 53.09 -10.33 -9.79
CA ASP A 300 53.90 -10.95 -8.72
C ASP A 300 55.39 -11.11 -9.07
N GLY A 301 55.94 -10.17 -9.84
CA GLY A 301 57.34 -10.16 -10.27
C GLY A 301 57.63 -10.94 -11.55
N GLU A 302 56.66 -11.67 -12.09
CA GLU A 302 56.80 -12.44 -13.33
C GLU A 302 56.27 -11.68 -14.55
N PRO A 303 56.89 -11.81 -15.74
CA PRO A 303 56.38 -11.21 -16.98
C PRO A 303 54.96 -11.68 -17.29
N HIS A 304 54.07 -10.72 -17.56
CA HIS A 304 52.69 -11.03 -17.91
C HIS A 304 52.54 -11.48 -19.37
N THR A 305 51.72 -12.50 -19.60
CA THR A 305 51.31 -12.94 -20.95
C THR A 305 49.95 -12.31 -21.29
N GLN A 306 49.90 -11.45 -22.31
CA GLN A 306 48.66 -10.83 -22.77
C GLN A 306 47.60 -11.87 -23.15
N GLY A 307 46.36 -11.64 -22.72
CA GLY A 307 45.17 -12.49 -22.89
C GLY A 307 45.01 -13.57 -21.82
N SER A 308 45.81 -13.56 -20.75
CA SER A 308 45.75 -14.57 -19.68
C SER A 308 44.74 -14.28 -18.56
N GLY A 309 44.20 -13.06 -18.52
CA GLY A 309 43.22 -12.61 -17.53
C GLY A 309 41.76 -12.81 -17.93
N GLU A 310 40.86 -12.05 -17.27
CA GLU A 310 39.44 -12.03 -17.63
C GLU A 310 39.22 -11.33 -18.99
N PRO A 311 38.56 -11.98 -19.97
CA PRO A 311 38.32 -11.36 -21.26
C PRO A 311 37.30 -10.23 -21.15
N ALA A 312 37.40 -9.27 -22.06
CA ALA A 312 36.35 -8.27 -22.22
C ALA A 312 35.07 -8.90 -22.82
N PHE A 313 33.91 -8.45 -22.38
CA PHE A 313 32.60 -8.92 -22.82
C PHE A 313 31.67 -7.74 -23.11
N GLN A 314 30.58 -8.01 -23.83
CA GLN A 314 29.56 -7.02 -24.16
C GLN A 314 28.20 -7.61 -23.84
N VAL A 315 27.32 -6.82 -23.20
CA VAL A 315 25.93 -7.21 -22.98
C VAL A 315 25.06 -6.88 -24.21
N PRO A 316 24.04 -7.69 -24.51
CA PRO A 316 23.09 -7.35 -25.57
C PRO A 316 22.19 -6.18 -25.14
N LEU A 317 21.57 -5.51 -26.12
CA LEU A 317 20.46 -4.60 -25.85
C LEU A 317 19.27 -5.36 -25.28
N TYR A 318 18.35 -4.64 -24.63
CA TYR A 318 17.19 -5.19 -23.93
C TYR A 318 16.25 -6.06 -24.78
N SER A 319 16.34 -5.98 -26.11
CA SER A 319 15.61 -6.83 -27.04
C SER A 319 16.43 -7.09 -28.29
N LYS A 320 16.41 -8.34 -28.79
CA LYS A 320 17.06 -8.73 -30.04
C LYS A 320 16.51 -8.00 -31.28
N LYS A 321 15.34 -7.36 -31.17
CA LYS A 321 14.72 -6.57 -32.23
C LYS A 321 15.21 -5.12 -32.26
N VAL A 322 15.91 -4.68 -31.22
CA VAL A 322 16.44 -3.31 -31.12
C VAL A 322 17.78 -3.29 -31.81
N LEU A 323 17.93 -2.41 -32.79
CA LEU A 323 19.20 -2.15 -33.44
C LEU A 323 19.96 -1.07 -32.67
N PRO A 324 21.30 -1.19 -32.49
CA PRO A 324 22.10 -0.12 -31.90
C PRO A 324 21.89 1.20 -32.66
N PRO A 325 21.56 2.31 -31.99
CA PRO A 325 21.40 3.58 -32.65
C PRO A 325 22.72 4.07 -33.26
N ASN A 326 22.66 4.55 -34.50
CA ASN A 326 23.83 5.01 -35.26
C ASN A 326 24.09 6.52 -35.15
N ASP A 327 23.08 7.30 -34.75
CA ASP A 327 23.17 8.74 -34.56
C ASP A 327 22.22 9.19 -33.44
N GLU A 328 22.30 10.47 -33.07
CA GLU A 328 21.53 11.02 -31.95
C GLU A 328 20.02 10.97 -32.17
N ARG A 329 19.56 11.12 -33.41
CA ARG A 329 18.14 11.10 -33.75
C ARG A 329 17.59 9.68 -33.63
N ALA A 330 18.32 8.70 -34.13
CA ALA A 330 18.01 7.28 -33.95
C ALA A 330 18.02 6.91 -32.45
N TRP A 331 18.93 7.47 -31.66
CA TRP A 331 18.95 7.24 -30.21
C TRP A 331 17.69 7.78 -29.54
N GLU A 332 17.25 8.99 -29.87
CA GLU A 332 16.01 9.57 -29.32
C GLU A 332 14.77 8.74 -29.69
N ASP A 333 14.71 8.23 -30.91
CA ASP A 333 13.62 7.36 -31.38
C ASP A 333 13.59 6.02 -30.63
N GLU A 334 14.74 5.36 -30.46
CA GLU A 334 14.85 4.11 -29.71
C GLU A 334 14.68 4.32 -28.20
N PHE A 335 15.13 5.44 -27.64
CA PHE A 335 14.96 5.76 -26.22
C PHE A 335 13.48 5.89 -25.85
N ARG A 336 12.64 6.46 -26.73
CA ARG A 336 11.18 6.47 -26.53
C ARG A 336 10.57 5.05 -26.53
N LYS A 337 11.12 4.12 -27.31
CA LYS A 337 10.69 2.71 -27.29
C LYS A 337 11.18 2.00 -26.03
N LEU A 338 12.38 2.33 -25.56
CA LEU A 338 12.91 1.85 -24.29
C LEU A 338 12.03 2.30 -23.12
N ASP A 339 11.56 3.56 -23.09
CA ASP A 339 10.62 4.07 -22.08
C ASP A 339 9.33 3.25 -22.03
N GLN A 340 8.75 2.96 -23.20
CA GLN A 340 7.56 2.13 -23.31
C GLN A 340 7.82 0.70 -22.80
N TRP A 341 8.96 0.12 -23.17
CA TRP A 341 9.36 -1.21 -22.69
C TRP A 341 9.59 -1.22 -21.16
N ARG A 342 10.29 -0.24 -20.60
CA ARG A 342 10.50 -0.09 -19.15
C ARG A 342 9.16 -0.02 -18.41
N ASN A 343 8.19 0.72 -18.96
CA ASN A 343 6.85 0.79 -18.39
C ASN A 343 6.11 -0.57 -18.42
N LEU A 344 6.20 -1.31 -19.53
CA LEU A 344 5.63 -2.66 -19.62
C LEU A 344 6.27 -3.62 -18.60
N GLN A 345 7.60 -3.61 -18.49
CA GLN A 345 8.31 -4.44 -17.50
C GLN A 345 7.93 -4.07 -16.06
N ARG A 346 7.72 -2.78 -15.77
CA ARG A 346 7.21 -2.32 -14.47
C ARG A 346 5.81 -2.87 -14.20
N ILE A 347 4.91 -2.85 -15.18
CA ILE A 347 3.55 -3.40 -15.05
C ILE A 347 3.60 -4.90 -14.74
N GLU A 348 4.39 -5.67 -15.49
CA GLU A 348 4.58 -7.10 -15.26
C GLU A 348 5.14 -7.40 -13.85
N ARG A 349 6.14 -6.64 -13.42
CA ARG A 349 6.72 -6.75 -12.07
C ARG A 349 5.67 -6.45 -10.99
N VAL A 350 4.89 -5.38 -11.13
CA VAL A 350 3.82 -5.03 -10.18
C VAL A 350 2.77 -6.14 -10.12
N GLN A 351 2.45 -6.76 -11.25
CA GLN A 351 1.51 -7.87 -11.27
C GLN A 351 2.07 -9.12 -10.56
N ARG A 352 3.33 -9.47 -10.78
CA ARG A 352 4.00 -10.56 -10.04
C ARG A 352 4.03 -10.29 -8.53
N ALA A 353 4.43 -9.07 -8.13
CA ALA A 353 4.46 -8.68 -6.73
C ALA A 353 3.06 -8.75 -6.08
N ARG A 354 1.99 -8.37 -6.80
CA ARG A 354 0.61 -8.56 -6.32
C ARG A 354 0.29 -10.04 -6.06
N THR A 355 0.67 -10.93 -6.97
CA THR A 355 0.48 -12.37 -6.79
C THR A 355 1.28 -12.91 -5.59
N ALA A 356 2.54 -12.50 -5.42
CA ALA A 356 3.36 -12.90 -4.28
C ALA A 356 2.79 -12.38 -2.95
N ARG A 357 2.30 -11.14 -2.91
CA ARG A 357 1.66 -10.56 -1.70
C ARG A 357 0.35 -11.25 -1.35
N ALA A 358 -0.35 -11.86 -2.32
CA ALA A 358 -1.55 -12.65 -2.04
C ALA A 358 -1.25 -13.94 -1.26
N SER A 359 0.00 -14.45 -1.31
CA SER A 359 0.43 -15.65 -0.57
C SER A 359 1.06 -15.36 0.79
N ILE A 360 1.12 -14.08 1.21
CA ILE A 360 1.71 -13.70 2.49
C ILE A 360 0.97 -14.33 3.67
N THR A 361 1.73 -14.78 4.66
CA THR A 361 1.24 -15.40 5.90
C THR A 361 0.97 -14.35 6.97
N GLU A 362 0.20 -14.72 8.01
CA GLU A 362 -0.04 -13.86 9.18
C GLU A 362 1.27 -13.44 9.85
N LEU A 363 2.19 -14.40 10.04
CA LEU A 363 3.51 -14.14 10.62
C LEU A 363 4.32 -13.10 9.83
N GLU A 364 4.36 -13.24 8.49
CA GLU A 364 5.04 -12.32 7.59
C GLU A 364 4.39 -10.92 7.60
N MET A 365 3.05 -10.86 7.62
CA MET A 365 2.31 -9.60 7.67
C MET A 365 2.56 -8.83 8.97
N GLU A 366 2.50 -9.51 10.10
CA GLU A 366 2.80 -8.90 11.38
C GLU A 366 4.28 -8.46 11.48
N ALA A 367 5.21 -9.21 10.87
CA ALA A 367 6.61 -8.82 10.79
C ALA A 367 6.82 -7.58 9.91
N TYR A 368 6.13 -7.51 8.76
CA TYR A 368 6.12 -6.34 7.89
C TYR A 368 5.59 -5.10 8.61
N VAL A 369 4.46 -5.23 9.30
CA VAL A 369 3.87 -4.16 10.12
C VAL A 369 4.82 -3.72 11.24
N THR A 370 5.43 -4.67 11.95
CA THR A 370 6.43 -4.36 12.99
C THR A 370 7.61 -3.59 12.41
N SER A 371 8.04 -3.95 11.21
CA SER A 371 9.10 -3.26 10.47
C SER A 371 8.72 -1.81 10.18
N LEU A 372 7.52 -1.57 9.66
CA LEU A 372 7.03 -0.20 9.40
C LEU A 372 6.93 0.64 10.67
N GLU A 373 6.40 0.07 11.76
CA GLU A 373 6.31 0.79 13.03
C GLU A 373 7.68 1.22 13.56
N ARG A 374 8.69 0.35 13.43
CA ARG A 374 10.06 0.66 13.88
C ARG A 374 10.77 1.67 13.00
N GLN A 375 10.42 1.74 11.72
CA GLN A 375 10.96 2.73 10.78
C GLN A 375 10.31 4.10 10.95
N ASN A 376 9.13 4.18 11.56
CA ASN A 376 8.45 5.44 11.79
C ASN A 376 9.29 6.35 12.73
N PRO A 377 9.57 7.61 12.36
CA PRO A 377 10.33 8.55 13.20
C PRO A 377 9.74 8.73 14.61
N SER A 378 8.42 8.54 14.75
CA SER A 378 7.66 8.67 16.00
C SER A 378 7.57 7.38 16.81
N ALA A 379 8.25 6.28 16.42
CA ALA A 379 8.14 4.96 17.05
C ALA A 379 8.24 4.96 18.58
N LYS A 380 9.10 5.83 19.15
CA LYS A 380 9.29 5.94 20.62
C LYS A 380 8.05 6.47 21.35
N ALA A 381 7.22 7.26 20.67
CA ALA A 381 5.98 7.80 21.20
C ALA A 381 4.82 6.79 21.16
N PHE A 382 4.97 5.69 20.42
CA PHE A 382 3.91 4.71 20.28
C PHE A 382 3.67 3.91 21.56
N LEU A 383 2.41 3.56 21.75
CA LEU A 383 1.88 2.70 22.79
C LEU A 383 2.29 1.26 22.47
N GLN A 384 2.94 0.63 23.45
CA GLN A 384 3.17 -0.81 23.45
C GLN A 384 2.26 -1.37 24.53
N LEU A 385 1.25 -2.16 24.12
CA LEU A 385 0.38 -2.85 25.08
C LEU A 385 1.16 -3.99 25.72
N ASP A 386 0.90 -4.24 27.01
CA ASP A 386 1.46 -5.39 27.70
C ASP A 386 0.94 -6.69 27.03
N PRO A 387 1.82 -7.66 26.70
CA PRO A 387 1.42 -8.93 26.08
C PRO A 387 0.34 -9.70 26.84
N VAL A 388 0.15 -9.45 28.15
CA VAL A 388 -0.97 -10.01 28.92
C VAL A 388 -2.35 -9.69 28.31
N TYR A 389 -2.45 -8.63 27.52
CA TYR A 389 -3.68 -8.19 26.87
C TYR A 389 -3.84 -8.68 25.43
N ASP A 390 -2.93 -9.52 24.90
CA ASP A 390 -3.03 -10.01 23.52
C ASP A 390 -4.35 -10.77 23.26
N GLY A 391 -4.86 -11.47 24.27
CA GLY A 391 -6.13 -12.23 24.22
C GLY A 391 -7.40 -11.46 24.59
N ILE A 392 -7.32 -10.16 24.90
CA ILE A 392 -8.49 -9.40 25.43
C ILE A 392 -9.58 -9.13 24.39
N ASP A 393 -9.31 -9.37 23.11
CA ASP A 393 -10.25 -9.09 22.02
C ASP A 393 -11.58 -9.85 22.17
N ASN A 394 -11.55 -11.12 22.58
CA ASN A 394 -12.77 -11.91 22.77
C ASN A 394 -13.67 -11.28 23.85
N ALA A 395 -13.08 -10.88 24.97
CA ALA A 395 -13.78 -10.23 26.07
C ALA A 395 -14.40 -8.88 25.64
N LEU A 396 -13.65 -8.05 24.91
CA LEU A 396 -14.16 -6.79 24.36
C LEU A 396 -15.31 -7.01 23.37
N ILE A 397 -15.19 -8.02 22.50
CA ILE A 397 -16.21 -8.36 21.50
C ILE A 397 -17.50 -8.80 22.18
N GLN A 398 -17.44 -9.69 23.18
CA GLN A 398 -18.61 -10.13 23.93
C GLN A 398 -19.34 -8.99 24.63
N LEU A 399 -18.61 -8.08 25.28
CA LEU A 399 -19.20 -6.90 25.94
C LEU A 399 -19.85 -5.94 24.94
N LEU A 400 -19.24 -5.75 23.77
CA LEU A 400 -19.81 -4.88 22.73
C LEU A 400 -21.01 -5.51 22.02
N ASP A 401 -21.00 -6.83 21.80
CA ASP A 401 -22.14 -7.57 21.26
C ASP A 401 -23.32 -7.56 22.24
N PHE A 402 -23.05 -7.69 23.56
CA PHE A 402 -24.03 -7.50 24.62
C PHE A 402 -24.73 -6.13 24.50
N LEU A 403 -23.93 -5.08 24.32
CA LEU A 403 -24.42 -3.71 24.11
C LEU A 403 -25.12 -3.53 22.77
N SER A 404 -24.81 -4.34 21.77
CA SER A 404 -25.30 -4.19 20.39
C SER A 404 -26.47 -5.13 20.07
N GLY A 405 -27.25 -5.49 21.10
CA GLY A 405 -28.52 -6.20 20.95
C GLY A 405 -28.51 -7.68 21.34
N GLU A 406 -27.38 -8.28 21.73
CA GLU A 406 -27.34 -9.70 22.11
C GLU A 406 -27.76 -10.01 23.54
N ARG A 407 -27.99 -8.98 24.39
CA ARG A 407 -28.54 -9.18 25.74
C ARG A 407 -29.83 -10.00 25.76
N GLY A 408 -30.70 -9.83 24.77
CA GLY A 408 -32.02 -10.49 24.69
C GLY A 408 -32.16 -11.47 23.52
N ALA A 409 -31.05 -11.85 22.88
CA ALA A 409 -31.08 -12.76 21.76
C ALA A 409 -31.42 -14.19 22.19
N PRO A 410 -32.25 -14.93 21.43
CA PRO A 410 -32.51 -16.34 21.73
C PRO A 410 -31.24 -17.18 21.57
N ALA A 411 -31.06 -18.18 22.44
CA ALA A 411 -29.95 -19.13 22.37
C ALA A 411 -29.93 -19.94 21.06
N VAL A 412 -31.11 -20.16 20.45
CA VAL A 412 -31.32 -20.89 19.19
C VAL A 412 -32.49 -20.25 18.43
N GLY A 413 -32.33 -19.94 17.14
CA GLY A 413 -33.38 -19.38 16.28
C GLY A 413 -32.92 -19.08 14.85
N ASN A 414 -33.87 -18.89 13.93
CA ASN A 414 -33.59 -18.58 12.51
C ASN A 414 -33.16 -17.12 12.25
N GLU A 415 -33.28 -16.23 13.23
CA GLU A 415 -32.81 -14.84 13.10
C GLU A 415 -31.31 -14.74 13.38
N ILE A 416 -30.56 -14.27 12.37
CA ILE A 416 -29.12 -14.01 12.48
C ILE A 416 -28.93 -12.77 13.35
N VAL A 417 -28.48 -12.96 14.60
CA VAL A 417 -27.94 -11.87 15.42
C VAL A 417 -26.67 -11.33 14.76
N PHE A 418 -26.44 -10.02 14.86
CA PHE A 418 -25.29 -9.38 14.21
C PHE A 418 -23.97 -10.03 14.65
N GLY A 419 -23.66 -10.02 15.95
CA GLY A 419 -22.34 -10.37 16.45
C GLY A 419 -22.09 -11.87 16.60
N GLY A 420 -22.95 -12.58 17.31
CA GLY A 420 -22.92 -14.02 17.58
C GLY A 420 -22.04 -14.45 18.75
N SER A 421 -21.24 -13.57 19.35
CA SER A 421 -20.22 -14.00 20.31
C SER A 421 -20.78 -14.47 21.66
N LEU A 422 -22.02 -14.09 22.00
CA LEU A 422 -22.69 -14.52 23.23
C LEU A 422 -23.59 -15.75 23.05
N GLN A 423 -23.77 -16.27 21.83
CA GLN A 423 -24.57 -17.48 21.62
C GLN A 423 -24.09 -18.69 22.45
N PRO A 424 -22.77 -18.96 22.59
CA PRO A 424 -22.28 -20.01 23.48
C PRO A 424 -22.60 -19.75 24.96
N VAL A 425 -22.62 -18.48 25.38
CA VAL A 425 -22.95 -18.07 26.75
C VAL A 425 -24.42 -18.33 27.02
N HIS A 426 -25.32 -17.95 26.11
CA HIS A 426 -26.76 -18.22 26.19
C HIS A 426 -27.10 -19.71 26.29
N ALA A 427 -26.28 -20.57 25.66
CA ALA A 427 -26.45 -22.02 25.70
C ALA A 427 -25.86 -22.70 26.96
N SER A 428 -25.12 -21.96 27.79
CA SER A 428 -24.47 -22.49 29.01
C SER A 428 -25.45 -22.63 30.18
N LYS A 429 -25.12 -23.50 31.16
CA LYS A 429 -26.03 -23.82 32.28
C LYS A 429 -26.37 -22.62 33.19
N GLY A 430 -25.47 -21.67 33.38
CA GLY A 430 -25.75 -20.42 34.13
C GLY A 430 -26.05 -19.22 33.24
N GLY A 431 -25.99 -19.39 31.92
CA GLY A 431 -26.43 -18.40 30.95
C GLY A 431 -25.78 -17.03 31.11
N LEU A 432 -26.55 -16.00 30.78
CA LEU A 432 -26.12 -14.61 30.86
C LEU A 432 -25.98 -14.09 32.31
N GLU A 433 -26.75 -14.64 33.24
CA GLU A 433 -26.71 -14.24 34.66
C GLU A 433 -25.37 -14.61 35.31
N GLU A 434 -24.88 -15.83 35.09
CA GLU A 434 -23.56 -16.25 35.57
C GLU A 434 -22.44 -15.46 34.89
N TRP A 435 -22.57 -15.16 33.60
CA TRP A 435 -21.60 -14.34 32.87
C TRP A 435 -21.51 -12.91 33.40
N LEU A 436 -22.65 -12.32 33.80
CA LEU A 436 -22.75 -11.00 34.42
C LEU A 436 -22.38 -10.98 35.92
N ALA A 437 -22.04 -12.11 36.54
CA ALA A 437 -21.55 -12.08 37.92
C ALA A 437 -20.17 -11.39 38.00
N GLU A 438 -19.83 -10.79 39.15
CA GLU A 438 -18.52 -10.15 39.37
C GLU A 438 -17.36 -11.15 39.16
N SER A 439 -17.55 -12.39 39.60
CA SER A 439 -16.63 -13.52 39.38
C SER A 439 -16.85 -14.24 38.03
N GLY A 440 -17.88 -13.86 37.28
CA GLY A 440 -18.20 -14.34 35.95
C GLY A 440 -17.26 -13.79 34.89
N ASP A 441 -17.33 -14.32 33.67
CA ASP A 441 -16.41 -13.94 32.60
C ASP A 441 -16.63 -12.50 32.12
N GLY A 442 -17.86 -11.98 32.14
CA GLY A 442 -18.16 -10.57 31.88
C GLY A 442 -17.58 -9.64 32.95
N GLY A 443 -17.66 -10.02 34.24
CA GLY A 443 -17.03 -9.29 35.34
C GLY A 443 -15.51 -9.24 35.23
N LYS A 444 -14.87 -10.39 34.97
CA LYS A 444 -13.41 -10.48 34.72
C LYS A 444 -12.98 -9.66 33.51
N ALA A 445 -13.76 -9.70 32.42
CA ALA A 445 -13.54 -8.93 31.21
C ALA A 445 -13.54 -7.42 31.51
N MET A 446 -14.56 -6.92 32.22
CA MET A 446 -14.63 -5.51 32.62
C MET A 446 -13.44 -5.09 33.48
N LYS A 447 -12.99 -5.94 34.40
CA LYS A 447 -11.79 -5.69 35.21
C LYS A 447 -10.53 -5.62 34.36
N ALA A 448 -10.32 -6.56 33.44
CA ALA A 448 -9.16 -6.57 32.55
C ALA A 448 -9.10 -5.31 31.67
N ILE A 449 -10.25 -4.85 31.16
CA ILE A 449 -10.36 -3.60 30.38
C ILE A 449 -10.07 -2.38 31.25
N TYR A 450 -10.58 -2.35 32.48
CA TYR A 450 -10.25 -1.31 33.45
C TYR A 450 -8.73 -1.22 33.67
N ASP A 451 -8.08 -2.34 34.00
CA ASP A 451 -6.65 -2.40 34.29
C ASP A 451 -5.83 -1.94 33.06
N MET A 452 -6.20 -2.43 31.86
CA MET A 452 -5.58 -2.03 30.60
C MET A 452 -5.69 -0.52 30.37
N VAL A 453 -6.92 0.03 30.39
CA VAL A 453 -7.16 1.44 30.05
C VAL A 453 -6.53 2.39 31.07
N ILE A 454 -6.59 2.06 32.36
CA ILE A 454 -5.95 2.87 33.39
C ILE A 454 -4.43 2.86 33.24
N GLY A 455 -3.84 1.72 32.87
CA GLY A 455 -2.41 1.56 32.61
C GLY A 455 -1.86 2.32 31.41
N ILE A 456 -2.69 2.68 30.41
CA ILE A 456 -2.23 3.41 29.20
C ILE A 456 -1.72 4.81 29.57
N PRO A 457 -0.46 5.18 29.31
CA PRO A 457 0.04 6.52 29.63
C PRO A 457 -0.62 7.60 28.76
N PRO A 458 -0.92 8.81 29.30
CA PRO A 458 -1.66 9.85 28.59
C PRO A 458 -0.89 10.50 27.43
N ASN A 459 0.43 10.33 27.37
CA ASN A 459 1.32 10.88 26.35
C ASN A 459 1.72 9.87 25.27
N LYS A 460 1.15 8.66 25.30
CA LYS A 460 1.37 7.65 24.28
C LYS A 460 0.35 7.79 23.16
N LEU A 461 0.81 7.50 21.94
CA LEU A 461 0.00 7.49 20.72
C LEU A 461 -0.19 6.05 20.26
N ILE A 462 -1.30 5.74 19.61
CA ILE A 462 -1.39 4.44 18.93
C ILE A 462 -0.49 4.47 17.69
N GLY A 463 0.38 3.48 17.54
CA GLY A 463 1.20 3.34 16.34
C GLY A 463 0.32 3.04 15.13
N PRO A 464 0.56 3.69 13.98
CA PRO A 464 -0.37 3.67 12.85
C PRO A 464 -0.44 2.31 12.16
N SER A 465 0.57 1.46 12.31
CA SER A 465 0.59 0.12 11.74
C SER A 465 0.21 -0.96 12.77
N ASN A 466 0.14 -0.68 14.08
CA ASN A 466 -0.29 -1.65 15.09
C ASN A 466 -1.82 -1.82 15.14
N TYR A 467 -2.35 -2.40 14.09
CA TYR A 467 -3.77 -2.67 13.91
C TYR A 467 -4.41 -3.45 15.07
N GLY A 468 -3.67 -4.40 15.66
CA GLY A 468 -4.14 -5.18 16.80
C GLY A 468 -4.27 -4.38 18.10
N ALA A 469 -3.44 -3.35 18.32
CA ALA A 469 -3.60 -2.41 19.41
C ALA A 469 -4.67 -1.36 19.08
N ILE A 470 -4.72 -0.87 17.83
CA ILE A 470 -5.75 0.06 17.33
C ILE A 470 -7.14 -0.50 17.64
N SER A 471 -7.43 -1.75 17.24
CA SER A 471 -8.74 -2.37 17.45
C SER A 471 -9.12 -2.46 18.93
N LYS A 472 -8.21 -2.95 19.80
CA LYS A 472 -8.43 -3.09 21.24
C LYS A 472 -8.73 -1.75 21.91
N VAL A 473 -7.94 -0.73 21.57
CA VAL A 473 -8.06 0.60 22.17
C VAL A 473 -9.31 1.32 21.67
N GLN A 474 -9.64 1.23 20.38
CA GLN A 474 -10.88 1.82 19.85
C GLN A 474 -12.14 1.12 20.37
N ARG A 475 -12.15 -0.22 20.51
CA ARG A 475 -13.23 -0.98 21.16
C ARG A 475 -13.43 -0.54 22.60
N SER A 476 -12.34 -0.46 23.37
CA SER A 476 -12.38 0.04 24.75
C SER A 476 -12.92 1.45 24.81
N PHE A 477 -12.50 2.32 23.88
CA PHE A 477 -12.97 3.70 23.80
C PHE A 477 -14.47 3.82 23.49
N ARG A 478 -14.99 2.98 22.59
CA ARG A 478 -16.45 2.86 22.33
C ARG A 478 -17.17 2.39 23.60
N LEU A 479 -16.73 1.26 24.17
CA LEU A 479 -17.34 0.65 25.35
C LEU A 479 -17.50 1.68 26.49
N LEU A 480 -16.42 2.37 26.83
CA LEU A 480 -16.42 3.32 27.96
C LEU A 480 -17.31 4.54 27.68
N HIS A 481 -17.34 5.06 26.46
CA HIS A 481 -18.24 6.15 26.11
C HIS A 481 -19.72 5.74 26.13
N THR A 482 -20.03 4.51 25.73
CA THR A 482 -21.38 3.96 25.87
C THR A 482 -21.80 3.79 27.33
N LEU A 483 -20.91 3.34 28.22
CA LEU A 483 -21.24 3.09 29.63
C LEU A 483 -21.34 4.34 30.50
N PHE A 484 -20.51 5.36 30.24
CA PHE A 484 -20.45 6.57 31.09
C PHE A 484 -21.11 7.79 30.44
N GLY A 485 -21.47 7.70 29.17
CA GLY A 485 -22.14 8.74 28.41
C GLY A 485 -21.29 10.00 28.22
N LEU A 486 -21.95 11.02 27.64
CA LEU A 486 -21.42 12.38 27.45
C LEU A 486 -22.28 13.33 28.28
N THR A 487 -22.07 13.37 29.60
CA THR A 487 -22.80 14.30 30.47
C THR A 487 -22.28 15.73 30.30
N ASP A 488 -23.17 16.70 30.15
CA ASP A 488 -22.85 18.11 30.34
C ASP A 488 -23.14 18.56 31.79
N LEU A 489 -22.76 19.80 32.11
CA LEU A 489 -22.96 20.38 33.44
C LEU A 489 -24.45 20.68 33.75
N GLN A 490 -25.36 20.48 32.79
CA GLN A 490 -26.80 20.75 32.89
C GLN A 490 -27.70 19.50 32.76
N GLY A 491 -27.15 18.34 32.40
CA GLY A 491 -27.85 17.06 32.29
C GLY A 491 -28.46 16.74 30.92
N ASP A 492 -28.26 17.55 29.88
CA ASP A 492 -28.91 17.35 28.57
C ASP A 492 -28.11 16.42 27.65
N VAL A 493 -28.62 15.21 27.44
CA VAL A 493 -28.02 14.21 26.54
C VAL A 493 -28.50 14.44 25.10
N ARG A 494 -27.64 15.00 24.24
CA ARG A 494 -27.94 15.20 22.79
C ARG A 494 -27.90 13.92 21.93
N VAL A 495 -27.44 12.81 22.49
CA VAL A 495 -27.23 11.54 21.77
C VAL A 495 -28.04 10.45 22.45
N LYS A 496 -28.90 9.77 21.69
CA LYS A 496 -29.77 8.74 22.27
C LYS A 496 -28.94 7.53 22.69
N SER A 497 -29.11 7.08 23.94
CA SER A 497 -28.74 5.72 24.34
C SER A 497 -29.68 4.75 23.63
N ILE A 498 -29.11 3.72 23.00
CA ILE A 498 -29.84 2.79 22.13
C ILE A 498 -30.18 1.51 22.91
N HIS A 499 -29.39 1.16 23.94
CA HIS A 499 -29.62 -0.01 24.79
C HIS A 499 -29.45 0.28 26.30
N PRO A 500 -30.27 1.17 26.90
CA PRO A 500 -30.13 1.58 28.31
C PRO A 500 -30.09 0.44 29.34
N PRO A 501 -30.87 -0.66 29.21
CA PRO A 501 -30.79 -1.78 30.14
C PRO A 501 -29.41 -2.48 30.12
N SER A 502 -28.87 -2.74 28.92
CA SER A 502 -27.55 -3.36 28.75
C SER A 502 -26.44 -2.48 29.34
N GLU A 503 -26.52 -1.18 29.09
CA GLU A 503 -25.56 -0.19 29.62
C GLU A 503 -25.55 -0.19 31.15
N LYS A 504 -26.73 -0.21 31.78
CA LYS A 504 -26.87 -0.21 33.24
C LYS A 504 -26.29 -1.47 33.87
N GLU A 505 -26.52 -2.64 33.28
CA GLU A 505 -26.02 -3.92 33.78
C GLU A 505 -24.49 -4.03 33.68
N LEU A 506 -23.90 -3.69 32.53
CA LEU A 506 -22.44 -3.68 32.40
C LEU A 506 -21.79 -2.62 33.29
N SER A 507 -22.40 -1.45 33.44
CA SER A 507 -21.93 -0.44 34.38
C SER A 507 -21.96 -0.95 35.82
N ALA A 508 -22.93 -1.80 36.20
CA ALA A 508 -23.01 -2.35 37.55
C ALA A 508 -21.84 -3.29 37.90
N LEU A 509 -21.12 -3.83 36.91
CA LEU A 509 -19.92 -4.67 37.10
C LEU A 509 -18.70 -3.88 37.62
N LEU A 510 -18.77 -2.54 37.63
CA LEU A 510 -17.69 -1.68 38.07
C LEU A 510 -18.01 -1.05 39.43
N SER A 511 -17.01 -0.99 40.31
CA SER A 511 -17.10 -0.25 41.58
C SER A 511 -17.24 1.26 41.33
N ALA A 512 -17.75 2.01 42.31
CA ALA A 512 -17.90 3.46 42.21
C ALA A 512 -16.55 4.17 41.91
N ASP A 513 -15.47 3.72 42.54
CA ASP A 513 -14.12 4.24 42.31
C ASP A 513 -13.63 3.94 40.89
N ALA A 514 -13.88 2.73 40.38
CA ALA A 514 -13.52 2.36 39.01
C ALA A 514 -14.24 3.25 37.98
N LYS A 515 -15.54 3.50 38.18
CA LYS A 515 -16.33 4.41 37.34
C LYS A 515 -15.77 5.83 37.34
N LEU A 516 -15.43 6.36 38.52
CA LEU A 516 -14.85 7.69 38.67
C LEU A 516 -13.49 7.80 37.97
N ASN A 517 -12.64 6.79 38.13
CA ASN A 517 -11.31 6.74 37.51
C ASN A 517 -11.40 6.67 35.98
N LEU A 518 -12.25 5.81 35.44
CA LEU A 518 -12.46 5.70 33.99
C LEU A 518 -13.05 6.98 33.40
N SER A 519 -14.02 7.59 34.07
CA SER A 519 -14.61 8.86 33.64
C SER A 519 -13.57 9.99 33.57
N LYS A 520 -12.66 10.06 34.54
CA LYS A 520 -11.52 11.00 34.50
C LYS A 520 -10.56 10.65 33.36
N LYS A 521 -10.27 9.37 33.15
CA LYS A 521 -9.35 8.87 32.12
C LYS A 521 -9.81 9.16 30.70
N LEU A 522 -11.12 9.09 30.42
CA LEU A 522 -11.73 9.31 29.09
C LEU A 522 -11.25 10.60 28.40
N LYS A 523 -11.03 11.67 29.17
CA LYS A 523 -10.53 12.96 28.65
C LYS A 523 -9.15 12.81 28.00
N THR A 524 -8.21 12.18 28.71
CA THR A 524 -6.86 11.91 28.17
C THR A 524 -6.88 10.81 27.12
N PHE A 525 -7.75 9.81 27.31
CA PHE A 525 -7.80 8.63 26.44
C PHE A 525 -8.26 8.99 25.01
N SER A 526 -9.17 9.96 24.87
CA SER A 526 -9.60 10.48 23.56
C SER A 526 -8.41 10.90 22.68
N ARG A 527 -7.44 11.61 23.27
CA ARG A 527 -6.23 12.07 22.55
C ARG A 527 -5.27 10.95 22.20
N THR A 528 -5.21 9.90 23.02
CA THR A 528 -4.45 8.69 22.70
C THR A 528 -5.07 7.93 21.51
N VAL A 529 -6.39 7.79 21.49
CA VAL A 529 -7.09 7.00 20.47
C VAL A 529 -7.19 7.72 19.12
N TYR A 530 -7.53 9.00 19.14
CA TYR A 530 -7.75 9.80 17.93
C TYR A 530 -7.04 11.16 18.05
N PRO A 531 -5.69 11.19 18.06
CA PRO A 531 -4.92 12.42 18.19
C PRO A 531 -5.24 13.43 17.08
N TRP A 532 -5.47 12.96 15.86
CA TRP A 532 -5.84 13.79 14.71
C TRP A 532 -7.14 14.58 14.92
N ALA A 533 -8.08 14.06 15.72
CA ALA A 533 -9.37 14.69 15.98
C ALA A 533 -9.34 15.61 17.20
N PHE A 534 -8.60 15.23 18.25
CA PHE A 534 -8.73 15.81 19.59
C PHE A 534 -7.52 16.62 20.09
N SER A 535 -6.61 16.98 19.19
CA SER A 535 -5.42 17.78 19.53
C SER A 535 -5.57 19.28 19.26
N ASN A 536 -6.66 19.70 18.62
CA ASN A 536 -6.87 21.10 18.24
C ASN A 536 -8.32 21.56 18.44
N ARG A 537 -9.13 21.64 17.37
CA ARG A 537 -10.48 22.23 17.37
C ARG A 537 -11.45 21.59 18.36
N PHE A 538 -11.40 20.26 18.51
CA PHE A 538 -12.25 19.53 19.44
C PHE A 538 -11.41 19.05 20.63
N LEU A 539 -11.85 19.29 21.87
CA LEU A 539 -11.13 18.81 23.06
C LEU A 539 -11.50 17.37 23.44
N GLY A 540 -12.57 16.83 22.84
CA GLY A 540 -13.04 15.45 23.02
C GLY A 540 -14.34 15.18 22.25
N MET A 541 -14.89 13.97 22.44
CA MET A 541 -16.12 13.51 21.77
C MET A 541 -17.32 14.45 21.98
N LYS A 542 -17.43 15.07 23.16
CA LYS A 542 -18.51 16.01 23.49
C LYS A 542 -18.53 17.20 22.53
N ASP A 543 -17.39 17.87 22.34
CA ASP A 543 -17.29 19.06 21.48
C ASP A 543 -17.58 18.70 20.02
N LEU A 544 -17.11 17.54 19.57
CA LEU A 544 -17.37 17.02 18.24
C LEU A 544 -18.87 16.82 18.00
N ILE A 545 -19.55 16.12 18.91
CA ILE A 545 -20.99 15.87 18.79
C ILE A 545 -21.82 17.16 18.88
N GLN A 546 -21.40 18.12 19.70
CA GLN A 546 -22.05 19.42 19.79
C GLN A 546 -21.96 20.23 18.48
N SER A 547 -21.03 19.89 17.58
CA SER A 547 -20.93 20.50 16.25
C SER A 547 -22.01 20.05 15.25
N PHE A 548 -22.74 18.96 15.54
CA PHE A 548 -23.81 18.43 14.69
C PHE A 548 -25.14 19.16 14.96
N ILE A 549 -25.20 20.42 14.53
CA ILE A 549 -26.27 21.36 14.86
C ILE A 549 -27.47 21.37 13.90
N ARG A 550 -27.38 20.72 12.73
CA ARG A 550 -28.46 20.69 11.72
C ARG A 550 -29.07 19.28 11.63
N PRO A 551 -30.40 19.12 11.49
CA PRO A 551 -31.02 17.79 11.52
C PRO A 551 -30.56 16.85 10.39
N ARG A 552 -30.48 17.36 9.14
CA ARG A 552 -30.10 16.55 7.98
C ARG A 552 -29.51 17.39 6.86
N GLY A 553 -28.70 16.79 6.00
CA GLY A 553 -28.14 17.46 4.83
C GLY A 553 -27.29 16.54 3.96
N ILE A 554 -26.90 17.08 2.81
CA ILE A 554 -26.09 16.41 1.81
C ILE A 554 -24.63 16.84 1.97
N VAL A 555 -23.70 15.90 1.85
CA VAL A 555 -22.26 16.14 1.90
C VAL A 555 -21.63 15.66 0.59
N LEU A 556 -20.81 16.50 -0.02
CA LEU A 556 -19.90 16.13 -1.10
C LEU A 556 -18.47 16.47 -0.67
N SER A 557 -17.48 15.77 -1.21
CA SER A 557 -16.08 16.18 -1.12
C SER A 557 -15.43 16.22 -2.50
N PHE A 558 -14.81 17.33 -2.85
CA PHE A 558 -14.15 17.49 -4.14
C PHE A 558 -12.65 17.29 -3.97
N GLY A 559 -12.09 16.40 -4.79
CA GLY A 559 -10.66 16.39 -5.09
C GLY A 559 -10.35 17.25 -6.29
N LYS A 560 -9.06 17.30 -6.67
CA LYS A 560 -8.61 17.95 -7.91
C LYS A 560 -9.41 17.46 -9.13
N GLY A 561 -10.17 18.37 -9.75
CA GLY A 561 -10.97 18.12 -10.95
C GLY A 561 -12.41 17.65 -10.70
N GLY A 562 -12.87 17.61 -9.44
CA GLY A 562 -14.25 17.21 -9.10
C GLY A 562 -15.31 18.30 -9.29
N PHE A 563 -14.89 19.56 -9.43
CA PHE A 563 -15.77 20.72 -9.38
C PHE A 563 -16.92 20.70 -10.40
N GLU A 564 -16.65 20.53 -11.70
CA GLU A 564 -17.72 20.61 -12.70
C GLU A 564 -18.76 19.51 -12.53
N GLN A 565 -18.33 18.31 -12.11
CA GLN A 565 -19.23 17.17 -11.91
C GLN A 565 -20.08 17.35 -10.65
N GLY A 566 -19.44 17.75 -9.55
CA GLY A 566 -20.14 18.06 -8.33
C GLY A 566 -21.15 19.19 -8.51
N LEU A 567 -20.82 20.22 -9.29
CA LEU A 567 -21.75 21.31 -9.62
C LEU A 567 -22.95 20.78 -10.41
N LEU A 568 -22.73 19.98 -11.45
CA LEU A 568 -23.82 19.35 -12.21
C LEU A 568 -24.72 18.50 -11.30
N ASN A 569 -24.14 17.75 -10.36
CA ASN A 569 -24.89 16.94 -9.40
C ASN A 569 -25.72 17.79 -8.44
N ILE A 570 -25.16 18.89 -7.91
CA ILE A 570 -25.91 19.84 -7.07
C ILE A 570 -27.10 20.41 -7.85
N MET A 571 -26.88 20.84 -9.09
CA MET A 571 -27.96 21.39 -9.93
C MET A 571 -29.00 20.33 -10.28
N HIS A 572 -28.60 19.08 -10.52
CA HIS A 572 -29.51 17.97 -10.76
C HIS A 572 -30.41 17.69 -9.55
N ILE A 573 -29.82 17.64 -8.35
CA ILE A 573 -30.53 17.45 -7.08
C ILE A 573 -31.57 18.56 -6.85
N ARG A 574 -31.21 19.81 -7.17
CA ARG A 574 -32.08 20.98 -7.02
C ARG A 574 -33.18 21.03 -8.08
N LYS A 575 -32.80 21.05 -9.36
CA LYS A 575 -33.71 21.32 -10.50
C LYS A 575 -34.51 20.09 -10.95
N ASN A 576 -33.92 18.90 -10.93
CA ASN A 576 -34.53 17.71 -11.53
C ASN A 576 -35.13 16.74 -10.50
N LEU A 577 -34.59 16.72 -9.28
CA LEU A 577 -35.06 15.88 -8.17
C LEU A 577 -35.85 16.65 -7.10
N ASN A 578 -35.92 17.99 -7.21
CA ASN A 578 -36.64 18.87 -6.30
C ASN A 578 -36.27 18.69 -4.82
N CYS A 579 -34.99 18.48 -4.52
CA CYS A 579 -34.52 18.31 -3.15
C CYS A 579 -33.97 19.63 -2.59
N GLN A 580 -34.50 20.08 -1.45
CA GLN A 580 -34.12 21.34 -0.79
C GLN A 580 -33.19 21.15 0.42
N LEU A 581 -32.66 19.93 0.62
CA LEU A 581 -31.75 19.69 1.73
C LEU A 581 -30.49 20.56 1.61
N PRO A 582 -30.00 21.15 2.71
CA PRO A 582 -28.76 21.92 2.69
C PRO A 582 -27.58 21.04 2.27
N VAL A 583 -26.68 21.59 1.46
CA VAL A 583 -25.48 20.92 0.92
C VAL A 583 -24.23 21.52 1.56
N GLN A 584 -23.32 20.67 2.02
CA GLN A 584 -21.96 21.04 2.40
C GLN A 584 -20.95 20.39 1.47
N VAL A 585 -20.18 21.21 0.76
CA VAL A 585 -19.08 20.76 -0.09
C VAL A 585 -17.78 20.90 0.68
N PHE A 586 -17.08 19.80 0.89
CA PHE A 586 -15.76 19.78 1.50
C PHE A 586 -14.66 19.74 0.45
N TYR A 587 -13.51 20.33 0.78
CA TYR A 587 -12.28 20.27 -0.02
C TYR A 587 -11.08 20.25 0.92
N ASN A 588 -9.92 19.77 0.47
CA ASN A 588 -8.73 19.63 1.29
C ASN A 588 -7.56 20.49 0.77
N GLY A 589 -7.73 21.80 0.92
CA GLY A 589 -6.78 22.82 0.46
C GLY A 589 -7.02 23.29 -0.97
N MET A 590 -6.28 24.32 -1.38
CA MET A 590 -6.53 25.07 -2.62
C MET A 590 -6.29 24.29 -3.92
N ASP A 591 -5.58 23.16 -3.85
CA ASP A 591 -5.37 22.29 -5.00
C ASP A 591 -6.65 21.52 -5.41
N ASP A 592 -7.55 21.31 -4.45
CA ASP A 592 -8.85 20.68 -4.69
C ASP A 592 -9.87 21.70 -5.22
N LEU A 593 -9.92 22.88 -4.60
CA LEU A 593 -10.86 23.95 -4.91
C LEU A 593 -10.21 25.34 -4.75
N ASP A 594 -10.20 26.12 -5.83
CA ASP A 594 -9.70 27.50 -5.81
C ASP A 594 -10.77 28.52 -5.36
N THR A 595 -10.35 29.78 -5.13
CA THR A 595 -11.22 30.85 -4.61
C THR A 595 -12.44 31.11 -5.50
N ASP A 596 -12.27 31.16 -6.81
CA ASP A 596 -13.37 31.39 -7.76
C ASP A 596 -14.44 30.29 -7.64
N LYS A 597 -14.02 29.03 -7.54
CA LYS A 597 -14.92 27.87 -7.38
C LYS A 597 -15.59 27.85 -6.00
N ILE A 598 -14.87 28.24 -4.95
CA ILE A 598 -15.41 28.40 -3.59
C ILE A 598 -16.54 29.43 -3.60
N GLU A 599 -16.29 30.62 -4.15
CA GLU A 599 -17.29 31.69 -4.24
C GLU A 599 -18.49 31.27 -5.08
N ALA A 600 -18.25 30.58 -6.20
CA ALA A 600 -19.30 30.05 -7.07
C ALA A 600 -20.27 29.11 -6.34
N LEU A 601 -19.76 28.15 -5.58
CA LEU A 601 -20.59 27.20 -4.84
C LEU A 601 -21.37 27.89 -3.71
N ASN A 602 -20.75 28.84 -3.01
CA ASN A 602 -21.40 29.57 -1.91
C ASN A 602 -22.50 30.53 -2.38
N ARG A 603 -22.55 30.88 -3.67
CA ARG A 603 -23.65 31.66 -4.25
C ARG A 603 -24.94 30.85 -4.43
N ILE A 604 -24.84 29.51 -4.47
CA ILE A 604 -26.00 28.64 -4.66
C ILE A 604 -26.79 28.52 -3.35
N GLU A 605 -28.11 28.78 -3.41
CA GLU A 605 -28.96 28.71 -2.22
C GLU A 605 -28.88 27.34 -1.51
N GLY A 606 -28.63 27.40 -0.20
CA GLY A 606 -28.52 26.21 0.64
C GLY A 606 -27.23 25.41 0.42
N VAL A 607 -26.24 25.92 -0.32
CA VAL A 607 -24.92 25.31 -0.50
C VAL A 607 -23.86 26.08 0.31
N SER A 608 -22.92 25.36 0.89
CA SER A 608 -21.78 25.97 1.60
C SER A 608 -20.51 25.15 1.45
N THR A 609 -19.36 25.79 1.33
CA THR A 609 -18.06 25.13 1.21
C THR A 609 -17.29 25.13 2.53
N LYS A 610 -16.51 24.07 2.82
CA LYS A 610 -15.63 24.00 4.00
C LYS A 610 -14.29 23.34 3.70
N ASN A 611 -13.20 23.96 4.15
CA ASN A 611 -11.88 23.36 4.09
C ASN A 611 -11.70 22.36 5.25
N LEU A 612 -11.34 21.11 4.94
CA LEU A 612 -11.12 20.08 5.95
C LEU A 612 -9.95 20.39 6.89
N GLN A 613 -8.92 21.08 6.38
CA GLN A 613 -7.73 21.43 7.17
C GLN A 613 -8.04 22.42 8.32
N GLU A 614 -9.15 23.16 8.20
CA GLU A 614 -9.65 24.06 9.24
C GLU A 614 -10.51 23.34 10.29
N VAL A 615 -10.93 22.11 10.01
CA VAL A 615 -11.70 21.27 10.95
C VAL A 615 -10.77 20.33 11.69
N PHE A 616 -9.93 19.60 10.96
CA PHE A 616 -8.97 18.64 11.48
C PHE A 616 -7.57 18.96 10.98
N SER A 617 -6.66 19.24 11.89
CA SER A 617 -5.25 19.52 11.57
C SER A 617 -4.52 18.25 11.14
N GLY A 618 -3.60 18.37 10.18
CA GLY A 618 -2.73 17.27 9.74
C GLY A 618 -3.29 16.41 8.60
N LEU A 619 -4.46 16.76 8.05
CA LEU A 619 -5.08 16.02 6.95
C LEU A 619 -4.58 16.42 5.55
N ALA A 620 -3.56 17.29 5.42
CA ALA A 620 -3.18 17.86 4.13
C ALA A 620 -2.81 16.81 3.06
N GLU A 621 -2.34 15.63 3.50
CA GLU A 621 -1.97 14.50 2.63
C GLU A 621 -3.10 13.46 2.45
N ASP A 622 -4.23 13.61 3.15
CA ASP A 622 -5.39 12.72 3.12
C ASP A 622 -6.44 13.25 2.13
N ARG A 623 -6.07 13.28 0.84
CA ARG A 623 -6.87 13.86 -0.24
C ARG A 623 -7.67 12.82 -1.02
N ASN A 624 -8.49 13.28 -1.96
CA ASN A 624 -9.31 12.44 -2.85
C ASN A 624 -10.24 11.52 -2.04
N PHE A 625 -10.27 10.23 -2.36
CA PHE A 625 -11.09 9.20 -1.70
C PHE A 625 -10.93 9.18 -0.18
N HIS A 626 -9.73 9.45 0.33
CA HIS A 626 -9.44 9.36 1.76
C HIS A 626 -10.01 10.54 2.56
N SER A 627 -10.46 11.62 1.92
CA SER A 627 -11.06 12.77 2.60
C SER A 627 -12.55 12.56 2.96
N LYS A 628 -13.22 11.59 2.33
CA LYS A 628 -14.68 11.40 2.45
C LYS A 628 -15.14 11.12 3.88
N PRO A 629 -14.51 10.21 4.66
CA PRO A 629 -14.91 9.99 6.06
C PRO A 629 -14.81 11.26 6.90
N PHE A 630 -13.75 12.06 6.68
CA PHE A 630 -13.53 13.30 7.38
C PHE A 630 -14.58 14.36 7.00
N ALA A 631 -14.98 14.45 5.73
CA ALA A 631 -16.07 15.33 5.28
C ALA A 631 -17.41 14.96 5.94
N ILE A 632 -17.74 13.67 5.99
CA ILE A 632 -18.95 13.17 6.66
C ILE A 632 -18.92 13.54 8.14
N LEU A 633 -17.81 13.30 8.82
CA LEU A 633 -17.65 13.59 10.24
C LEU A 633 -17.68 15.11 10.53
N ALA A 634 -16.97 15.92 9.74
CA ALA A 634 -16.87 17.37 9.89
C ALA A 634 -18.17 18.13 9.57
N SER A 635 -19.09 17.52 8.82
CA SER A 635 -20.36 18.13 8.47
C SER A 635 -21.19 18.51 9.70
N SER A 636 -21.95 19.60 9.61
CA SER A 636 -22.79 20.05 10.73
C SER A 636 -24.10 19.28 10.87
N PHE A 637 -24.32 18.24 10.07
CA PHE A 637 -25.58 17.51 10.02
C PHE A 637 -25.59 16.33 11.00
N GLN A 638 -26.74 16.04 11.59
CA GLN A 638 -26.97 14.81 12.36
C GLN A 638 -27.17 13.64 11.40
N GLN A 639 -28.08 13.75 10.43
CA GLN A 639 -28.25 12.75 9.38
C GLN A 639 -27.59 13.21 8.08
N VAL A 640 -26.57 12.49 7.64
CA VAL A 640 -25.75 12.82 6.47
C VAL A 640 -26.12 11.93 5.30
N ILE A 641 -26.33 12.52 4.12
CA ILE A 641 -26.35 11.83 2.84
C ILE A 641 -25.06 12.21 2.12
N TYR A 642 -24.10 11.29 2.06
CA TYR A 642 -22.87 11.50 1.32
C TYR A 642 -23.04 11.09 -0.14
N ILE A 643 -22.62 11.95 -1.06
CA ILE A 643 -22.74 11.77 -2.51
C ILE A 643 -21.38 12.09 -3.15
N ASP A 644 -20.84 11.15 -3.94
CA ASP A 644 -19.68 11.40 -4.79
C ASP A 644 -20.01 12.42 -5.90
N ASP A 645 -18.99 13.12 -6.36
CA ASP A 645 -19.10 14.13 -7.43
C ASP A 645 -19.45 13.53 -8.79
N ASP A 646 -19.28 12.22 -8.99
CA ASP A 646 -19.47 11.50 -10.25
C ASP A 646 -20.66 10.51 -10.24
N ILE A 647 -21.64 10.66 -9.35
CA ILE A 647 -22.86 9.85 -9.37
C ILE A 647 -24.00 10.51 -10.15
N VAL A 648 -24.93 9.71 -10.66
CA VAL A 648 -26.23 10.18 -11.18
C VAL A 648 -27.32 9.55 -10.33
N LEU A 649 -28.16 10.38 -9.70
CA LEU A 649 -29.28 9.95 -8.87
C LEU A 649 -30.56 9.83 -9.69
N PHE A 650 -31.32 8.74 -9.48
CA PHE A 650 -32.64 8.54 -10.08
C PHE A 650 -33.79 8.82 -9.12
N GLN A 651 -33.47 9.04 -7.83
CA GLN A 651 -34.45 9.28 -6.78
C GLN A 651 -34.03 10.47 -5.92
N ASN A 652 -35.02 11.16 -5.35
CA ASN A 652 -34.76 12.25 -4.41
C ASN A 652 -34.05 11.69 -3.15
N PRO A 653 -32.85 12.18 -2.82
CA PRO A 653 -32.06 11.62 -1.72
C PRO A 653 -32.73 11.77 -0.35
N GLU A 654 -33.56 12.80 -0.15
CA GLU A 654 -34.33 12.95 1.09
C GLU A 654 -35.37 11.85 1.26
N THR A 655 -36.03 11.44 0.17
CA THR A 655 -37.01 10.35 0.18
C THR A 655 -36.34 9.03 0.50
N VAL A 656 -35.17 8.76 -0.08
CA VAL A 656 -34.36 7.55 0.19
C VAL A 656 -34.01 7.47 1.67
N LEU A 657 -33.56 8.58 2.26
CA LEU A 657 -33.25 8.65 3.70
C LEU A 657 -34.49 8.40 4.57
N LYS A 658 -35.65 8.96 4.22
CA LYS A 658 -36.89 8.84 5.01
C LYS A 658 -37.50 7.44 4.95
N ASN A 659 -37.41 6.77 3.80
CA ASN A 659 -38.10 5.52 3.55
C ASN A 659 -37.25 4.29 3.86
N SER A 660 -35.94 4.42 4.01
CA SER A 660 -35.08 3.26 4.25
C SER A 660 -35.26 2.66 5.64
N GLU A 661 -35.75 1.42 5.68
CA GLU A 661 -35.86 0.62 6.89
C GLU A 661 -34.49 0.27 7.46
N ILE A 662 -33.51 0.00 6.58
CA ILE A 662 -32.13 -0.28 6.96
C ILE A 662 -31.52 0.94 7.67
N PHE A 663 -31.64 2.13 7.09
CA PHE A 663 -31.13 3.35 7.70
C PHE A 663 -31.82 3.66 9.02
N ALA A 664 -33.15 3.51 9.08
CA ALA A 664 -33.91 3.72 10.31
C ALA A 664 -33.47 2.77 11.44
N LYS A 665 -33.14 1.52 11.12
CA LYS A 665 -32.69 0.52 12.10
C LYS A 665 -31.23 0.71 12.51
N TYR A 666 -30.30 0.79 11.56
CA TYR A 666 -28.86 0.73 11.81
C TYR A 666 -28.17 2.10 11.86
N GLY A 667 -28.85 3.18 11.45
CA GLY A 667 -28.26 4.51 11.34
C GLY A 667 -27.22 4.62 10.22
N THR A 668 -27.10 3.60 9.38
CA THR A 668 -26.23 3.57 8.20
C THR A 668 -26.93 2.93 7.02
N LEU A 669 -26.53 3.32 5.81
CA LEU A 669 -26.97 2.68 4.57
C LEU A 669 -25.74 2.47 3.67
N PHE A 670 -25.37 1.21 3.44
CA PHE A 670 -24.21 0.82 2.65
C PHE A 670 -24.62 -0.04 1.45
N PHE A 671 -23.81 0.00 0.39
CA PHE A 671 -24.06 -0.74 -0.85
C PHE A 671 -22.93 -1.72 -1.14
N LYS A 672 -23.25 -2.91 -1.64
CA LYS A 672 -22.25 -3.90 -2.05
C LYS A 672 -21.61 -3.49 -3.38
N GLY A 673 -20.28 -3.53 -3.43
CA GLY A 673 -19.49 -3.28 -4.64
C GLY A 673 -19.59 -4.41 -5.68
N PRO A 674 -19.04 -4.22 -6.89
CA PRO A 674 -19.05 -5.23 -7.95
C PRO A 674 -18.16 -6.44 -7.62
N SER A 675 -18.53 -7.64 -8.09
CA SER A 675 -17.72 -8.86 -7.96
C SER A 675 -16.81 -9.04 -9.19
N PHE A 676 -15.71 -8.28 -9.29
CA PHE A 676 -14.78 -8.39 -10.44
C PHE A 676 -13.94 -9.67 -10.40
N ASP A 677 -13.28 -9.91 -9.26
CA ASP A 677 -12.35 -11.01 -9.07
C ASP A 677 -12.57 -11.63 -7.69
N PHE A 678 -12.18 -12.89 -7.53
CA PHE A 678 -12.12 -13.56 -6.24
C PHE A 678 -11.18 -12.82 -5.28
N GLY A 679 -11.59 -12.74 -4.01
CA GLY A 679 -10.80 -12.13 -2.95
C GLY A 679 -10.02 -13.17 -2.15
N SER A 680 -9.34 -12.72 -1.09
CA SER A 680 -8.77 -13.60 -0.08
C SER A 680 -9.22 -13.18 1.32
N SER A 681 -9.77 -14.11 2.08
CA SER A 681 -10.20 -13.92 3.46
C SER A 681 -9.03 -13.79 4.42
N LYS A 682 -7.80 -14.15 4.00
CA LYS A 682 -6.60 -14.10 4.84
C LYS A 682 -6.31 -12.70 5.39
N TRP A 683 -6.35 -11.67 4.54
CA TRP A 683 -6.00 -10.31 4.97
C TRP A 683 -7.07 -9.73 5.92
N VAL A 684 -8.35 -9.97 5.64
CA VAL A 684 -9.42 -9.46 6.50
C VAL A 684 -9.45 -10.20 7.83
N ARG A 685 -9.14 -11.51 7.86
CA ARG A 685 -9.07 -12.31 9.10
C ARG A 685 -7.86 -11.99 9.95
N TRP A 686 -6.77 -11.52 9.35
CA TRP A 686 -5.62 -10.98 10.09
C TRP A 686 -6.02 -9.77 10.94
N PHE A 687 -6.85 -8.89 10.38
CA PHE A 687 -7.30 -7.66 11.03
C PHE A 687 -8.56 -7.87 11.90
N VAL A 688 -9.50 -8.68 11.44
CA VAL A 688 -10.76 -9.04 12.10
C VAL A 688 -10.72 -10.53 12.43
N LYS A 689 -10.02 -10.88 13.53
CA LYS A 689 -9.84 -12.29 13.96
C LYS A 689 -11.15 -13.00 14.33
N MET A 690 -12.14 -12.25 14.80
CA MET A 690 -13.44 -12.76 15.23
C MET A 690 -14.56 -12.00 14.50
N PRO A 691 -14.81 -12.33 13.22
CA PRO A 691 -15.88 -11.71 12.46
C PRO A 691 -17.26 -12.00 13.07
N SER A 692 -18.17 -11.06 12.89
CA SER A 692 -19.57 -11.15 13.28
C SER A 692 -20.28 -12.27 12.52
N ASN A 693 -21.39 -12.77 13.07
CA ASN A 693 -22.25 -13.74 12.38
C ASN A 693 -22.71 -13.19 11.03
N LEU A 694 -23.02 -11.89 10.94
CA LEU A 694 -23.35 -11.23 9.66
C LEU A 694 -22.18 -11.30 8.67
N ALA A 695 -20.98 -10.89 9.09
CA ALA A 695 -19.80 -10.87 8.25
C ALA A 695 -19.38 -12.28 7.78
N ASN A 696 -19.46 -13.28 8.66
CA ASN A 696 -19.19 -14.68 8.30
C ASN A 696 -20.21 -15.26 7.30
N SER A 697 -21.50 -14.95 7.48
CA SER A 697 -22.57 -15.54 6.67
C SER A 697 -22.75 -14.85 5.32
N THR A 698 -22.61 -13.52 5.28
CA THR A 698 -22.95 -12.70 4.10
C THR A 698 -21.79 -11.91 3.53
N GLY A 699 -20.70 -11.72 4.27
CA GLY A 699 -19.51 -11.00 3.79
C GLY A 699 -18.79 -11.79 2.71
N ARG A 700 -18.55 -11.16 1.56
CA ARG A 700 -17.88 -11.76 0.41
C ARG A 700 -16.36 -11.87 0.63
N TYR A 701 -15.72 -10.92 1.33
CA TYR A 701 -14.30 -11.07 1.68
C TYR A 701 -14.05 -12.31 2.56
N PHE A 702 -14.88 -12.54 3.59
CA PHE A 702 -14.71 -13.65 4.52
C PHE A 702 -14.97 -15.03 3.89
N ARG A 703 -15.68 -15.04 2.77
CA ARG A 703 -16.02 -16.24 1.98
C ARG A 703 -15.17 -16.38 0.71
N ASP A 704 -14.10 -15.58 0.57
CA ASP A 704 -13.20 -15.58 -0.60
C ASP A 704 -13.91 -15.28 -1.94
N LEU A 705 -15.10 -14.65 -1.91
CA LEU A 705 -15.94 -14.44 -3.09
C LEU A 705 -15.67 -13.13 -3.83
N SER A 706 -15.17 -12.09 -3.17
CA SER A 706 -14.91 -10.82 -3.82
C SER A 706 -13.68 -10.14 -3.22
N LYS A 707 -12.92 -9.45 -4.06
CA LYS A 707 -11.88 -8.51 -3.63
C LYS A 707 -12.41 -7.12 -3.27
N ASP A 708 -13.71 -6.88 -3.42
CA ASP A 708 -14.43 -5.63 -3.16
C ASP A 708 -15.74 -5.95 -2.43
N GLU A 709 -15.95 -5.46 -1.21
CA GLU A 709 -17.21 -5.68 -0.47
C GLU A 709 -18.17 -4.53 -0.69
N MET A 710 -17.67 -3.31 -0.62
CA MET A 710 -18.49 -2.11 -0.54
C MET A 710 -18.23 -1.14 -1.70
N ASP A 711 -19.30 -0.47 -2.13
CA ASP A 711 -19.25 0.76 -2.91
C ASP A 711 -19.49 1.97 -2.01
N ALA A 712 -18.68 3.01 -2.17
CA ALA A 712 -18.71 4.22 -1.34
C ALA A 712 -19.05 5.50 -2.15
N SER A 713 -19.87 5.36 -3.19
CA SER A 713 -20.33 6.50 -4.01
C SER A 713 -21.60 7.18 -3.48
N LEU A 714 -22.44 6.44 -2.74
CA LEU A 714 -23.59 6.95 -1.98
C LEU A 714 -23.63 6.26 -0.62
N MET A 715 -23.66 7.01 0.48
CA MET A 715 -23.71 6.47 1.83
C MET A 715 -24.55 7.35 2.75
N LEU A 716 -25.26 6.77 3.70
CA LEU A 716 -25.99 7.53 4.72
C LEU A 716 -25.47 7.24 6.13
N PHE A 717 -25.43 8.25 6.99
CA PHE A 717 -24.98 8.15 8.39
C PHE A 717 -25.85 8.97 9.34
N ASP A 718 -26.28 8.39 10.45
CA ASP A 718 -26.97 9.04 11.56
C ASP A 718 -26.02 9.34 12.73
N LYS A 719 -25.33 10.48 12.64
CA LYS A 719 -24.42 10.99 13.67
C LYS A 719 -25.12 11.43 14.96
N SER A 720 -26.46 11.34 15.05
CA SER A 720 -27.17 11.48 16.34
C SER A 720 -27.04 10.22 17.23
N ARG A 721 -26.43 9.15 16.70
CA ARG A 721 -26.14 7.90 17.40
C ARG A 721 -24.66 7.80 17.75
N LEU A 722 -24.34 7.57 19.02
CA LEU A 722 -22.96 7.56 19.52
C LEU A 722 -22.09 6.55 18.77
N GLU A 723 -22.62 5.34 18.56
CA GLU A 723 -21.94 4.26 17.86
C GLU A 723 -21.60 4.59 16.40
N VAL A 724 -22.49 5.25 15.67
CA VAL A 724 -22.22 5.69 14.28
C VAL A 724 -21.09 6.70 14.26
N VAL A 725 -21.01 7.60 15.25
CA VAL A 725 -19.87 8.53 15.38
C VAL A 725 -18.56 7.76 15.65
N HIS A 726 -18.58 6.76 16.52
CA HIS A 726 -17.41 5.89 16.75
C HIS A 726 -16.98 5.14 15.49
N GLY A 727 -17.94 4.59 14.72
CA GLY A 727 -17.69 3.95 13.44
C GLY A 727 -17.04 4.90 12.44
N LEU A 728 -17.55 6.13 12.32
CA LEU A 728 -16.96 7.17 11.48
C LEU A 728 -15.56 7.60 11.93
N MET A 729 -15.32 7.71 13.24
CA MET A 729 -13.99 8.03 13.78
C MET A 729 -12.97 6.93 13.45
N ALA A 730 -13.36 5.66 13.58
CA ALA A 730 -12.51 4.53 13.18
C ALA A 730 -12.31 4.50 11.65
N ALA A 731 -13.33 4.77 10.84
CA ALA A 731 -13.20 4.87 9.39
C ALA A 731 -12.25 6.02 8.98
N CYS A 732 -12.34 7.19 9.63
CA CYS A 732 -11.38 8.28 9.46
C CYS A 732 -9.95 7.83 9.81
N HIS A 733 -9.77 7.14 10.94
CA HIS A 733 -8.46 6.64 11.37
C HIS A 733 -7.86 5.66 10.36
N LEU A 734 -8.66 4.73 9.81
CA LEU A 734 -8.21 3.80 8.77
C LEU A 734 -7.83 4.49 7.45
N ASN A 735 -8.33 5.71 7.21
CA ASN A 735 -7.99 6.51 6.03
C ASN A 735 -6.83 7.47 6.24
N LEU A 736 -6.26 7.60 7.44
CA LEU A 736 -5.04 8.38 7.64
C LEU A 736 -3.88 7.79 6.85
N LYS A 737 -3.06 8.65 6.24
CA LYS A 737 -1.92 8.24 5.41
C LYS A 737 -1.01 7.24 6.11
N GLU A 738 -0.60 7.57 7.32
CA GLU A 738 0.30 6.74 8.10
C GLU A 738 -0.31 5.36 8.40
N VAL A 739 -1.64 5.29 8.57
CA VAL A 739 -2.35 4.04 8.87
C VAL A 739 -2.54 3.20 7.62
N ARG A 740 -2.90 3.80 6.48
CA ARG A 740 -3.12 3.04 5.23
C ARG A 740 -1.81 2.56 4.60
N GLU A 741 -0.77 3.40 4.61
CA GLU A 741 0.58 3.04 4.17
C GLU A 741 1.25 2.05 5.14
N GLY A 742 0.71 1.95 6.37
CA GLY A 742 1.05 0.96 7.40
C GLY A 742 0.78 -0.50 7.03
N GLY A 743 0.13 -0.77 5.88
CA GLY A 743 -0.11 -2.13 5.38
C GLY A 743 -1.45 -2.33 4.68
N MET A 744 -2.47 -1.52 4.98
CA MET A 744 -3.81 -1.68 4.39
C MET A 744 -3.81 -1.46 2.87
N ASP A 745 -3.01 -0.54 2.34
CA ASP A 745 -2.92 -0.25 0.89
C ASP A 745 -2.41 -1.44 0.06
N LYS A 746 -1.89 -2.50 0.71
CA LYS A 746 -1.58 -3.77 0.03
C LYS A 746 -2.83 -4.54 -0.40
N TYR A 747 -3.96 -4.31 0.27
CA TYR A 747 -5.21 -5.06 0.08
C TYR A 747 -6.40 -4.19 -0.30
N LEU A 748 -6.41 -2.93 0.15
CA LEU A 748 -7.49 -2.00 -0.08
C LEU A 748 -7.23 -1.12 -1.30
N GLN A 749 -8.31 -0.72 -1.95
CA GLN A 749 -8.29 0.31 -2.98
C GLN A 749 -9.14 1.50 -2.53
N GLY A 750 -8.48 2.56 -2.07
CA GLY A 750 -9.16 3.77 -1.59
C GLY A 750 -9.85 3.56 -0.25
N ASP A 751 -10.95 4.27 -0.03
CA ASP A 751 -11.66 4.35 1.25
C ASP A 751 -12.79 3.34 1.41
N LYS A 752 -13.29 2.77 0.31
CA LYS A 752 -14.58 2.08 0.25
C LYS A 752 -14.79 0.98 1.29
N GLU A 753 -13.75 0.23 1.63
CA GLU A 753 -13.87 -0.88 2.59
C GLU A 753 -13.76 -0.41 4.04
N THR A 754 -13.26 0.80 4.28
CA THR A 754 -12.96 1.29 5.64
C THR A 754 -14.21 1.54 6.47
N TYR A 755 -15.36 1.82 5.84
CA TYR A 755 -16.61 2.10 6.55
C TYR A 755 -17.16 0.86 7.23
N TRP A 756 -17.49 -0.20 6.46
CA TRP A 756 -18.01 -1.42 7.04
C TRP A 756 -16.96 -2.11 7.92
N LEU A 757 -15.67 -2.05 7.57
CA LEU A 757 -14.59 -2.57 8.43
C LEU A 757 -14.58 -1.87 9.78
N ALA A 758 -14.68 -0.54 9.83
CA ALA A 758 -14.73 0.19 11.08
C ALA A 758 -15.91 -0.25 11.96
N PHE A 759 -17.07 -0.48 11.35
CA PHE A 759 -18.26 -0.95 12.07
C PHE A 759 -18.09 -2.40 12.54
N GLU A 760 -17.51 -3.27 11.72
CA GLU A 760 -17.21 -4.66 12.06
C GLU A 760 -16.17 -4.77 13.19
N ILE A 761 -15.06 -4.03 13.13
CA ILE A 761 -14.04 -3.98 14.19
C ILE A 761 -14.71 -3.57 15.50
N LEU A 762 -15.50 -2.51 15.48
CA LEU A 762 -16.10 -1.93 16.67
C LEU A 762 -17.35 -2.66 17.12
N ARG A 763 -17.79 -3.70 16.43
CA ARG A 763 -19.02 -4.46 16.72
C ARG A 763 -20.27 -3.56 16.71
N ILE A 764 -20.34 -2.66 15.74
CA ILE A 764 -21.50 -1.79 15.51
C ILE A 764 -22.36 -2.46 14.45
N PRO A 765 -23.64 -2.79 14.73
CA PRO A 765 -24.50 -3.41 13.74
C PRO A 765 -24.67 -2.55 12.49
N TYR A 766 -24.49 -3.16 11.33
CA TYR A 766 -24.70 -2.54 10.02
C TYR A 766 -25.39 -3.54 9.09
N GLN A 767 -25.91 -3.07 7.96
CA GLN A 767 -26.45 -3.92 6.92
C GLN A 767 -26.26 -3.27 5.54
N PHE A 768 -25.92 -4.09 4.55
CA PHE A 768 -25.90 -3.67 3.15
C PHE A 768 -27.30 -3.72 2.56
N VAL A 769 -27.61 -2.77 1.67
CA VAL A 769 -28.78 -2.85 0.80
C VAL A 769 -28.74 -4.17 0.02
N PRO A 770 -29.85 -4.93 -0.06
CA PRO A 770 -29.89 -6.18 -0.79
C PRO A 770 -29.48 -6.04 -2.26
N GLY A 771 -28.71 -7.01 -2.76
CA GLY A 771 -28.17 -7.00 -4.11
C GLY A 771 -26.70 -6.56 -4.16
N ILE A 772 -26.10 -6.67 -5.34
CA ILE A 772 -24.74 -6.21 -5.63
C ILE A 772 -24.75 -5.20 -6.78
N ALA A 773 -23.65 -4.45 -6.94
CA ALA A 773 -23.50 -3.53 -8.04
C ALA A 773 -23.72 -4.21 -9.40
N GLY A 774 -24.57 -3.59 -10.24
CA GLY A 774 -24.87 -4.04 -11.59
C GLY A 774 -24.48 -3.01 -12.64
N ALA A 775 -25.20 -2.99 -13.75
CA ALA A 775 -25.01 -2.01 -14.83
C ALA A 775 -26.35 -1.46 -15.34
N ALA A 776 -26.38 -0.19 -15.74
CA ALA A 776 -27.53 0.45 -16.37
C ALA A 776 -27.18 0.98 -17.76
N GLY A 777 -27.79 0.45 -18.81
CA GLY A 777 -27.50 0.82 -20.20
C GLY A 777 -28.31 -0.01 -21.20
N SER A 778 -27.64 -0.73 -22.10
CA SER A 778 -28.27 -1.54 -23.15
C SER A 778 -27.94 -3.02 -23.03
N LEU A 779 -28.79 -3.88 -23.60
CA LEU A 779 -28.48 -5.32 -23.69
C LEU A 779 -27.18 -5.56 -24.47
N GLN A 780 -26.38 -6.53 -24.01
CA GLN A 780 -25.12 -6.88 -24.66
C GLN A 780 -25.36 -7.48 -26.04
N VAL A 781 -24.62 -7.03 -27.06
CA VAL A 781 -24.61 -7.63 -28.38
C VAL A 781 -23.30 -8.39 -28.57
N LYS A 782 -23.37 -9.72 -28.70
CA LYS A 782 -22.19 -10.59 -28.89
C LYS A 782 -22.39 -11.44 -30.14
N ASN A 783 -21.44 -11.39 -31.07
CA ASN A 783 -21.49 -12.10 -32.36
C ASN A 783 -22.80 -11.86 -33.14
N GLY A 784 -23.29 -10.61 -33.13
CA GLY A 784 -24.53 -10.22 -33.82
C GLY A 784 -25.83 -10.69 -33.13
N LYS A 785 -25.75 -11.29 -31.93
CA LYS A 785 -26.92 -11.71 -31.13
C LYS A 785 -27.03 -10.86 -29.87
N THR A 786 -28.25 -10.39 -29.59
CA THR A 786 -28.58 -9.72 -28.32
C THR A 786 -28.71 -10.76 -27.22
N LEU A 787 -28.00 -10.55 -26.11
CA LEU A 787 -28.09 -11.35 -24.89
C LEU A 787 -29.05 -10.66 -23.93
N ASP A 788 -30.21 -11.28 -23.66
CA ASP A 788 -31.26 -10.72 -22.79
C ASP A 788 -30.98 -10.92 -21.29
N THR A 789 -29.86 -11.56 -20.96
CA THR A 789 -29.36 -11.78 -19.59
C THR A 789 -28.14 -10.92 -19.25
N SER A 790 -27.72 -10.02 -20.14
CA SER A 790 -26.51 -9.20 -19.96
C SER A 790 -26.75 -7.75 -20.37
N VAL A 791 -26.35 -6.82 -19.51
CA VAL A 791 -26.51 -5.37 -19.70
C VAL A 791 -25.15 -4.71 -19.67
N CYS A 792 -24.85 -3.87 -20.66
CA CYS A 792 -23.64 -3.06 -20.73
C CYS A 792 -23.95 -1.61 -20.39
N GLY A 793 -23.18 -1.02 -19.48
CA GLY A 793 -23.37 0.35 -19.03
C GLY A 793 -22.54 0.71 -17.79
N PRO A 794 -22.62 1.97 -17.33
CA PRO A 794 -22.05 2.37 -16.05
C PRO A 794 -22.62 1.56 -14.87
N GLN A 795 -21.83 1.50 -13.80
CA GLN A 795 -22.15 0.74 -12.60
C GLN A 795 -23.41 1.31 -11.94
N SER A 796 -24.39 0.47 -11.63
CA SER A 796 -25.66 0.87 -11.03
C SER A 796 -25.93 0.18 -9.70
N HIS A 797 -26.64 0.87 -8.81
CA HIS A 797 -27.17 0.30 -7.57
C HIS A 797 -28.67 0.53 -7.46
N LEU A 798 -29.33 -0.41 -6.82
CA LEU A 798 -30.74 -0.35 -6.50
C LEU A 798 -30.95 0.12 -5.05
N ASP A 799 -32.15 0.59 -4.75
CA ASP A 799 -32.61 0.76 -3.37
C ASP A 799 -33.04 -0.58 -2.74
N GLU A 800 -33.40 -0.53 -1.46
CA GLU A 800 -33.87 -1.71 -0.71
C GLU A 800 -35.20 -2.30 -1.23
N HIS A 801 -35.87 -1.60 -2.15
CA HIS A 801 -37.11 -2.05 -2.80
C HIS A 801 -36.88 -2.52 -4.24
N GLY A 802 -35.63 -2.61 -4.70
CA GLY A 802 -35.27 -3.10 -6.03
C GLY A 802 -35.48 -2.10 -7.16
N LYS A 803 -35.60 -0.80 -6.88
CA LYS A 803 -35.67 0.26 -7.91
C LYS A 803 -34.30 0.88 -8.17
N LEU A 804 -34.08 1.33 -9.39
CA LEU A 804 -32.84 2.03 -9.76
C LEU A 804 -32.68 3.28 -8.88
N LEU A 805 -31.57 3.35 -8.14
CA LEU A 805 -31.31 4.44 -7.19
C LEU A 805 -30.27 5.39 -7.73
N HIS A 806 -29.08 4.86 -8.05
CA HIS A 806 -27.98 5.67 -8.53
C HIS A 806 -27.04 4.90 -9.45
N VAL A 807 -26.30 5.66 -10.24
CA VAL A 807 -25.30 5.15 -11.18
C VAL A 807 -23.98 5.86 -10.94
N ASN A 808 -22.90 5.11 -10.74
CA ASN A 808 -21.55 5.66 -10.72
C ASN A 808 -21.08 5.85 -12.16
N SER A 809 -20.88 7.11 -12.56
CA SER A 809 -20.61 7.47 -13.95
C SER A 809 -19.12 7.50 -14.31
N ARG A 810 -18.22 7.17 -13.39
CA ARG A 810 -16.76 7.19 -13.65
C ARG A 810 -16.35 6.23 -14.76
N SER A 811 -16.93 5.04 -14.82
CA SER A 811 -16.70 4.07 -15.90
C SER A 811 -17.36 4.48 -17.23
N ALA A 812 -18.48 5.21 -17.21
CA ALA A 812 -19.09 5.78 -18.41
C ALA A 812 -18.32 6.98 -18.99
N ARG A 813 -17.37 7.57 -18.24
CA ARG A 813 -16.73 8.85 -18.60
C ARG A 813 -15.34 8.72 -19.20
N TYR A 814 -14.77 7.52 -19.33
CA TYR A 814 -13.58 7.33 -20.17
C TYR A 814 -13.83 7.71 -21.66
N ASN A 815 -15.09 7.94 -22.08
CA ASN A 815 -15.45 8.34 -23.44
C ASN A 815 -16.47 9.50 -23.56
N ASN A 816 -16.67 10.35 -22.54
CA ASN A 816 -17.34 11.66 -22.72
C ASN A 816 -18.79 11.65 -23.32
N GLU A 817 -19.68 10.74 -22.91
CA GLU A 817 -20.96 10.54 -23.61
C GLU A 817 -22.17 10.30 -22.70
N LEU A 818 -22.48 11.23 -21.78
CA LEU A 818 -23.84 11.32 -21.21
C LEU A 818 -24.90 11.26 -22.32
N ASP A 819 -24.59 11.89 -23.47
CA ASP A 819 -25.38 11.85 -24.70
C ASP A 819 -25.56 10.44 -25.31
N LYS A 820 -24.53 9.57 -25.32
CA LYS A 820 -24.71 8.20 -25.85
C LYS A 820 -25.31 7.27 -24.82
N TRP A 821 -24.97 7.46 -23.54
CA TRP A 821 -25.57 6.68 -22.47
C TRP A 821 -27.08 6.91 -22.41
N GLU A 822 -27.54 8.17 -22.42
CA GLU A 822 -28.96 8.53 -22.49
C GLU A 822 -29.70 7.83 -23.64
N LYS A 823 -29.15 7.89 -24.85
CA LYS A 823 -29.74 7.22 -26.03
C LYS A 823 -29.79 5.70 -25.93
N SER A 824 -28.79 5.10 -25.26
CA SER A 824 -28.67 3.65 -25.11
C SER A 824 -29.47 3.08 -23.93
N LEU A 825 -29.85 3.93 -22.96
CA LEU A 825 -30.46 3.48 -21.71
C LEU A 825 -31.83 2.83 -21.97
N SER A 826 -31.86 1.53 -21.81
CA SER A 826 -33.04 0.69 -22.05
C SER A 826 -33.27 -0.32 -20.94
N HIS A 827 -32.19 -0.81 -20.29
CA HIS A 827 -32.24 -1.83 -19.25
C HIS A 827 -31.25 -1.51 -18.14
N TYR A 828 -31.51 -2.07 -16.95
CA TYR A 828 -30.52 -2.19 -15.89
C TYR A 828 -30.52 -3.62 -15.36
N ILE A 829 -29.40 -4.04 -14.78
CA ILE A 829 -29.25 -5.36 -14.19
C ILE A 829 -28.93 -5.25 -12.71
N ALA A 830 -29.56 -6.11 -11.89
CA ALA A 830 -29.21 -6.37 -10.51
C ALA A 830 -28.79 -7.83 -10.42
N PRO A 831 -27.48 -8.12 -10.33
CA PRO A 831 -27.01 -9.49 -10.29
C PRO A 831 -27.52 -10.19 -9.03
N VAL A 832 -28.01 -11.41 -9.21
CA VAL A 832 -28.47 -12.28 -8.12
C VAL A 832 -27.30 -13.11 -7.57
N SER A 833 -26.32 -13.42 -8.42
CA SER A 833 -25.13 -14.17 -8.04
C SER A 833 -24.05 -13.23 -7.50
N GLU A 834 -23.44 -13.63 -6.39
CA GLU A 834 -22.28 -12.96 -5.80
C GLU A 834 -20.95 -13.42 -6.42
N GLU A 835 -20.97 -14.48 -7.24
CA GLU A 835 -19.79 -15.10 -7.83
C GLU A 835 -19.09 -14.14 -8.84
N PRO A 836 -17.76 -14.03 -8.79
CA PRO A 836 -16.96 -13.38 -9.83
C PRO A 836 -17.13 -14.04 -11.20
N GLY A 837 -16.86 -13.28 -12.26
CA GLY A 837 -16.94 -13.77 -13.64
C GLY A 837 -18.22 -13.38 -14.39
N ASN A 838 -19.16 -12.73 -13.71
CA ASN A 838 -20.37 -12.17 -14.32
C ASN A 838 -20.14 -10.78 -14.93
N ILE A 839 -18.91 -10.26 -14.87
CA ILE A 839 -18.55 -8.95 -15.42
C ILE A 839 -17.53 -9.15 -16.55
N ASP A 840 -17.89 -8.74 -17.75
CA ASP A 840 -16.96 -8.63 -18.89
C ASP A 840 -16.21 -7.30 -18.80
N SER A 841 -15.00 -7.36 -18.24
CA SER A 841 -14.11 -6.21 -18.06
C SER A 841 -13.25 -5.90 -19.30
N THR A 842 -13.34 -6.73 -20.36
CA THR A 842 -12.55 -6.56 -21.60
C THR A 842 -13.15 -5.51 -22.55
N GLN A 843 -14.36 -5.05 -22.27
CA GLN A 843 -15.08 -4.02 -23.03
C GLN A 843 -15.43 -2.83 -22.14
N GLN A 844 -15.51 -1.64 -22.74
CA GLN A 844 -15.94 -0.41 -22.09
C GLN A 844 -17.10 0.21 -22.91
N PRO A 845 -18.27 0.47 -22.30
CA PRO A 845 -18.63 0.20 -20.90
C PRO A 845 -18.67 -1.30 -20.57
N TRP A 846 -18.45 -1.64 -19.30
CA TRP A 846 -18.51 -3.02 -18.81
C TRP A 846 -19.88 -3.65 -19.05
N CYS A 847 -19.91 -4.95 -19.30
CA CYS A 847 -21.14 -5.73 -19.40
C CYS A 847 -21.30 -6.65 -18.20
N VAL A 848 -22.45 -6.59 -17.55
CA VAL A 848 -22.77 -7.43 -16.38
C VAL A 848 -23.86 -8.42 -16.79
N SER A 849 -23.60 -9.69 -16.53
CA SER A 849 -24.49 -10.81 -16.81
C SER A 849 -25.21 -11.26 -15.54
N ALA A 850 -26.42 -11.83 -15.69
CA ALA A 850 -27.21 -12.36 -14.58
C ALA A 850 -26.48 -13.51 -13.84
N GLY A 851 -25.58 -14.18 -14.55
CA GLY A 851 -24.69 -15.19 -14.02
C GLY A 851 -25.37 -16.52 -13.72
N THR A 852 -24.69 -17.32 -12.90
CA THR A 852 -25.18 -18.60 -12.40
C THR A 852 -25.23 -18.60 -10.88
N VAL A 853 -26.16 -19.37 -10.31
CA VAL A 853 -26.17 -19.72 -8.89
C VAL A 853 -26.05 -21.22 -8.79
N ALA A 854 -24.97 -21.71 -8.14
CA ALA A 854 -24.65 -23.14 -8.06
C ALA A 854 -24.63 -23.84 -9.44
N GLY A 855 -24.05 -23.18 -10.44
CA GLY A 855 -23.95 -23.68 -11.83
C GLY A 855 -25.25 -23.60 -12.65
N VAL A 856 -26.35 -23.12 -12.08
CA VAL A 856 -27.64 -22.94 -12.78
C VAL A 856 -27.78 -21.50 -13.27
N PRO A 857 -28.06 -21.24 -14.56
CA PRO A 857 -28.29 -19.89 -15.07
C PRO A 857 -29.44 -19.18 -14.37
N VAL A 858 -29.23 -17.91 -13.99
CA VAL A 858 -30.28 -17.07 -13.42
C VAL A 858 -31.25 -16.62 -14.52
N PRO A 859 -32.57 -16.87 -14.40
CA PRO A 859 -33.56 -16.36 -15.35
C PRO A 859 -33.54 -14.83 -15.42
N LYS A 860 -33.70 -14.26 -16.62
CA LYS A 860 -33.60 -12.81 -16.83
C LYS A 860 -34.60 -12.03 -15.98
N GLU A 861 -35.79 -12.57 -15.74
CA GLU A 861 -36.87 -11.89 -15.00
C GLU A 861 -36.50 -11.66 -13.53
N LYS A 862 -35.44 -12.32 -13.04
CA LYS A 862 -34.93 -12.15 -11.68
C LYS A 862 -33.81 -11.11 -11.57
N ALA A 863 -33.21 -10.70 -12.68
CA ALA A 863 -31.99 -9.88 -12.66
C ALA A 863 -32.02 -8.68 -13.62
N VAL A 864 -32.68 -8.77 -14.76
CA VAL A 864 -32.68 -7.75 -15.81
C VAL A 864 -34.03 -7.04 -15.86
N PHE A 865 -33.99 -5.71 -15.79
CA PHE A 865 -35.17 -4.86 -15.68
C PHE A 865 -35.17 -3.82 -16.80
N ALA A 866 -36.34 -3.56 -17.38
CA ALA A 866 -36.51 -2.49 -18.35
C ALA A 866 -36.53 -1.13 -17.62
N VAL A 867 -35.86 -0.13 -18.20
CA VAL A 867 -35.87 1.23 -17.69
C VAL A 867 -37.22 1.87 -18.00
N GLY A 868 -37.87 2.41 -16.97
CA GLY A 868 -39.17 3.07 -17.08
C GLY A 868 -39.12 4.42 -17.78
N LYS A 869 -40.31 5.02 -17.96
CA LYS A 869 -40.45 6.33 -18.62
C LYS A 869 -39.91 7.47 -17.76
N GLU A 870 -40.03 7.36 -16.44
CA GLU A 870 -39.60 8.40 -15.50
C GLU A 870 -38.07 8.51 -15.44
N GLU A 871 -37.37 7.37 -15.39
CA GLU A 871 -35.91 7.31 -15.39
C GLU A 871 -35.33 7.88 -16.69
N LYS A 872 -35.92 7.54 -17.85
CA LYS A 872 -35.51 8.12 -19.14
C LYS A 872 -35.73 9.62 -19.20
N ALA A 873 -36.90 10.10 -18.76
CA ALA A 873 -37.20 11.52 -18.74
C ALA A 873 -36.25 12.30 -17.80
N LEU A 874 -35.89 11.70 -16.66
CA LEU A 874 -34.95 12.30 -15.72
C LEU A 874 -33.53 12.39 -16.29
N LEU A 875 -33.06 11.33 -16.97
CA LEU A 875 -31.74 11.33 -17.61
C LEU A 875 -31.67 12.34 -18.77
N LEU A 876 -32.75 12.48 -19.54
CA LEU A 876 -32.86 13.53 -20.56
C LEU A 876 -32.73 14.93 -19.97
N ARG A 877 -33.44 15.23 -18.87
CA ARG A 877 -33.31 16.53 -18.17
C ARG A 877 -31.90 16.76 -17.62
N LEU A 878 -31.22 15.72 -17.13
CA LEU A 878 -29.82 15.84 -16.68
C LEU A 878 -28.89 16.15 -17.85
N ARG A 879 -29.10 15.50 -19.00
CA ARG A 879 -28.35 15.72 -20.21
C ARG A 879 -28.53 17.16 -20.73
N GLU A 880 -29.75 17.66 -20.77
CA GLU A 880 -30.06 19.05 -21.14
C GLU A 880 -29.34 20.05 -20.23
N LEU A 881 -29.42 19.85 -18.92
CA LEU A 881 -28.70 20.64 -17.92
C LEU A 881 -27.17 20.61 -18.14
N SER A 882 -26.60 19.44 -18.41
CA SER A 882 -25.17 19.29 -18.71
C SER A 882 -24.76 19.99 -20.01
N MET A 883 -25.62 19.98 -21.03
CA MET A 883 -25.38 20.69 -22.28
C MET A 883 -25.40 22.20 -22.09
N GLU A 884 -26.38 22.72 -21.35
CA GLU A 884 -26.51 24.14 -21.04
C GLU A 884 -25.28 24.66 -20.28
N MET A 885 -24.88 23.97 -19.19
CA MET A 885 -23.68 24.32 -18.43
C MET A 885 -22.39 24.27 -19.26
N ARG A 886 -22.27 23.30 -20.19
CA ARG A 886 -21.11 23.21 -21.10
C ARG A 886 -21.10 24.33 -22.15
N HIS A 887 -22.28 24.74 -22.63
CA HIS A 887 -22.42 25.77 -23.65
C HIS A 887 -22.14 27.18 -23.09
N GLU A 888 -22.72 27.50 -21.95
CA GLU A 888 -22.56 28.81 -21.29
C GLU A 888 -21.21 28.93 -20.55
N GLY A 889 -20.67 27.80 -20.09
CA GLY A 889 -19.61 27.77 -19.09
C GLY A 889 -20.16 28.01 -17.69
N TRP A 890 -19.57 27.35 -16.68
CA TRP A 890 -20.13 27.32 -15.33
C TRP A 890 -20.29 28.70 -14.68
N LYS A 891 -19.42 29.68 -15.00
CA LYS A 891 -19.52 31.05 -14.47
C LYS A 891 -20.80 31.72 -14.96
N HIS A 892 -20.97 31.78 -16.28
CA HIS A 892 -22.12 32.43 -16.90
C HIS A 892 -23.42 31.72 -16.55
N TYR A 893 -23.40 30.38 -16.53
CA TYR A 893 -24.54 29.59 -16.11
C TYR A 893 -25.00 29.96 -14.70
N LEU A 894 -24.09 30.06 -13.73
CA LEU A 894 -24.47 30.46 -12.38
C LEU A 894 -25.03 31.88 -12.32
N ASP A 895 -24.48 32.82 -13.08
CA ASP A 895 -24.96 34.22 -13.09
C ASP A 895 -26.39 34.37 -13.66
N ASN A 896 -26.81 33.46 -14.54
CA ASN A 896 -28.12 33.50 -15.20
C ASN A 896 -29.20 32.65 -14.49
N HIS A 897 -28.79 31.61 -13.77
CA HIS A 897 -29.68 30.52 -13.34
C HIS A 897 -29.74 30.29 -11.83
N VAL A 898 -28.92 30.99 -11.05
CA VAL A 898 -28.83 30.92 -9.58
C VAL A 898 -28.92 32.33 -9.03
#